data_AF-M2B683-F1
#
_entry.id   AF-M2B683-F1
#
_cell.length_a   1.000
_cell.length_b   1.000
_cell.length_c   1.000
_cell.angle_alpha   90.00
_cell.angle_beta   90.00
_cell.angle_gamma   90.00
#
_symmetry.space_group_name_H-M   'P 1'
#
loop_
_entity.id
_entity.type
_entity.pdbx_description
1 polymer ?
#
loop_
_entity_poly.entity_id
_entity_poly.type
_entity_poly.pdbx_seq_one_letter_code
_entity_poly.pdbx_strand_id
1 'polypeptide(L)'
;MKKLLKILTTIAAVLAATLFFAGCKQFLEDPEEFLGYWSSEVVPIDFSINKPYQMSNDGALCIPSADDVKLTIKLRNPRKFTLIMPTTVFDAGKVINFPGFPPDHQPGYNTDYTFKQTGDMLELTYKSDFLKAHEWSNGGIGPEITLTSTDGRKFSKKFSLNIEVNTPPPEIGDVTIAKTKNDGMYVLHCKAGGMAVPFDSTTLLHKDIAYLNVQKEGGTGRKILISAQASQFDTSNGGPFLLPSTGVDPLIDTITPGNWELYVKTDTSLTESTLPQKYTVRLIDKKGLSSEPKEAKTLGSIPDISDNTKAWKKLKQAVEGAQEGGVITVMGNVKATNALGNNGAIDVTKSLTIKGKIGTTLDANQSALGLNAHRIFTVTGNKTELTLENLTLKNGYANQSSSYETGGAIDAVGIKTLTLKHCTIKDCTAYSGGGIFLNGKVEAVLENCTITGCTTTGAAGGAIYAGNSLNNQPVVRIKGGIIKDNTGYITGGAIDITQGSLYINTDENGDPDTMNTITQIEDNKVTASGGGGNGGGGINCHWDPDKPGELKIHNAKIKNCNIKYAPQPVEKTGCGAGIYVYGNGKVSLSNVTLSQCGFIGESSGNEFDQKQGGGIYLRKVSKATIEGCTFDRCKANQGGAFYIETGKANIENCTFIKNIASESGGALHIGNTSDDCNVIINDSVIGGSASNANTASSKGGGICVYRGTCTVRKVNIQNNTASIGGSGIWLHGASNNTAKLTLEEEVNITGNHLMIGKNTEYPAFVTAHNLDAASDIKILPEDYDAQINKPLVKAAGTKPDNWETLFDLVDMPPGQTWELKKNDAGTELILKRTP
;
A
#
# COMPACT_ATOMS: atom_id res chain seq x y z
N MET A 1 18.22 -53.86 97.14
CA MET A 1 18.82 -53.17 95.97
C MET A 1 18.00 -53.22 94.68
N LYS A 2 17.34 -54.34 94.30
CA LYS A 2 16.62 -54.46 93.00
C LYS A 2 15.49 -53.43 92.73
N LYS A 3 14.80 -52.91 93.76
CA LYS A 3 13.70 -51.93 93.58
C LYS A 3 14.19 -50.50 93.30
N LEU A 4 15.30 -50.09 93.92
CA LEU A 4 15.87 -48.74 93.72
C LEU A 4 16.47 -48.58 92.32
N LEU A 5 17.11 -49.65 91.81
CA LEU A 5 17.69 -49.68 90.46
C LEU A 5 16.61 -49.53 89.37
N LYS A 6 15.40 -50.08 89.57
CA LYS A 6 14.30 -49.98 88.59
C LYS A 6 13.72 -48.58 88.42
N ILE A 7 13.70 -47.76 89.48
CA ILE A 7 13.15 -46.40 89.46
C ILE A 7 14.18 -45.43 88.88
N LEU A 8 15.45 -45.58 89.26
CA LEU A 8 16.56 -44.79 88.71
C LEU A 8 16.76 -45.06 87.21
N THR A 9 16.59 -46.30 86.74
CA THR A 9 16.66 -46.59 85.30
C THR A 9 15.49 -46.03 84.51
N THR A 10 14.28 -45.95 85.08
CA THR A 10 13.11 -45.36 84.39
C THR A 10 13.22 -43.83 84.31
N ILE A 11 13.68 -43.16 85.38
CA ILE A 11 13.89 -41.70 85.36
C ILE A 11 15.03 -41.32 84.41
N ALA A 12 16.14 -42.08 84.41
CA ALA A 12 17.23 -41.88 83.45
C ALA A 12 16.78 -42.13 82.01
N ALA A 13 15.91 -43.12 81.77
CA ALA A 13 15.34 -43.39 80.45
C ALA A 13 14.39 -42.28 79.97
N VAL A 14 13.60 -41.68 80.87
CA VAL A 14 12.69 -40.56 80.53
C VAL A 14 13.47 -39.27 80.26
N LEU A 15 14.49 -38.96 81.06
CA LEU A 15 15.39 -37.81 80.82
C LEU A 15 16.22 -38.00 79.55
N ALA A 16 16.72 -39.21 79.29
CA ALA A 16 17.39 -39.53 78.04
C ALA A 16 16.43 -39.41 76.85
N ALA A 17 15.18 -39.86 76.97
CA ALA A 17 14.18 -39.73 75.92
C ALA A 17 13.82 -38.26 75.65
N THR A 18 13.59 -37.43 76.68
CA THR A 18 13.27 -36.00 76.47
C THR A 18 14.45 -35.20 75.91
N LEU A 19 15.69 -35.50 76.32
CA LEU A 19 16.91 -34.95 75.68
C LEU A 19 17.08 -35.45 74.23
N PHE A 20 16.68 -36.69 73.95
CA PHE A 20 16.70 -37.27 72.60
C PHE A 20 15.65 -36.61 71.68
N PHE A 21 14.44 -36.33 72.18
CA PHE A 21 13.39 -35.63 71.43
C PHE A 21 13.68 -34.13 71.26
N ALA A 22 14.29 -33.47 72.25
CA ALA A 22 14.65 -32.04 72.17
C ALA A 22 15.90 -31.76 71.31
N GLY A 23 16.80 -32.73 71.16
CA GLY A 23 18.03 -32.58 70.36
C GLY A 23 17.86 -32.91 68.87
N CYS A 24 16.75 -33.55 68.49
CA CYS A 24 16.51 -34.00 67.12
C CYS A 24 15.47 -33.11 66.44
N LYS A 25 15.93 -32.27 65.50
CA LYS A 25 15.10 -31.35 64.67
C LYS A 25 13.79 -31.97 64.16
N GLN A 26 13.82 -33.25 63.78
CA GLN A 26 12.67 -34.02 63.27
C GLN A 26 11.47 -34.13 64.24
N PHE A 27 11.66 -33.85 65.53
CA PHE A 27 10.60 -33.88 66.55
C PHE A 27 10.17 -32.48 67.05
N LEU A 28 10.78 -31.42 66.49
CA LEU A 28 10.46 -30.02 66.75
C LEU A 28 9.83 -29.31 65.54
N GLU A 29 10.09 -29.81 64.32
CA GLU A 29 9.49 -29.32 63.07
C GLU A 29 8.09 -29.92 62.84
N ASP A 30 7.23 -29.21 62.09
CA ASP A 30 5.90 -29.71 61.72
C ASP A 30 6.04 -31.06 60.99
N PRO A 31 5.41 -32.16 61.45
CA PRO A 31 5.52 -33.48 60.83
C PRO A 31 5.14 -33.49 59.34
N GLU A 32 4.15 -32.70 58.93
CA GLU A 32 3.75 -32.59 57.52
C GLU A 32 4.80 -31.84 56.70
N GLU A 33 5.42 -30.80 57.27
CA GLU A 33 6.51 -30.06 56.62
C GLU A 33 7.78 -30.92 56.48
N PHE A 34 8.16 -31.63 57.55
CA PHE A 34 9.29 -32.55 57.57
C PHE A 34 9.08 -33.71 56.59
N LEU A 35 7.97 -34.44 56.70
CA LEU A 35 7.66 -35.54 55.78
C LEU A 35 7.49 -35.04 54.35
N GLY A 36 6.89 -33.86 54.15
CA GLY A 36 6.75 -33.20 52.85
C GLY A 36 8.08 -32.80 52.23
N TYR A 37 9.06 -32.35 53.03
CA TYR A 37 10.42 -32.04 52.57
C TYR A 37 11.18 -33.31 52.16
N TRP A 38 11.08 -34.38 52.95
CA TRP A 38 11.81 -35.63 52.71
C TRP A 38 11.18 -36.52 51.63
N SER A 39 9.89 -36.35 51.34
CA SER A 39 9.19 -37.01 50.23
C SER A 39 9.21 -36.23 48.91
N SER A 40 9.72 -34.99 48.90
CA SER A 40 9.80 -34.16 47.69
C SER A 40 10.91 -34.61 46.74
N GLU A 41 10.56 -34.72 45.46
CA GLU A 41 11.47 -35.08 44.37
C GLU A 41 11.73 -33.87 43.45
N VAL A 42 12.97 -33.74 42.97
CA VAL A 42 13.29 -32.83 41.86
C VAL A 42 13.24 -33.62 40.57
N VAL A 43 12.41 -33.18 39.64
CA VAL A 43 12.17 -33.91 38.38
C VAL A 43 12.35 -32.97 37.18
N PRO A 44 13.12 -33.34 36.16
CA PRO A 44 13.11 -32.64 34.87
C PRO A 44 11.74 -32.83 34.21
N ILE A 45 11.09 -31.74 33.82
CA ILE A 45 9.75 -31.76 33.25
C ILE A 45 9.67 -31.26 31.81
N ASP A 46 10.67 -30.48 31.38
CA ASP A 46 10.71 -29.90 30.04
C ASP A 46 12.13 -29.43 29.69
N PHE A 47 12.40 -29.16 28.41
CA PHE A 47 13.64 -28.52 27.99
C PHE A 47 13.44 -27.58 26.79
N SER A 48 14.36 -26.65 26.60
CA SER A 48 14.43 -25.80 25.41
C SER A 48 15.88 -25.58 24.98
N ILE A 49 16.08 -25.38 23.68
CA ILE A 49 17.37 -25.05 23.08
C ILE A 49 17.24 -23.66 22.44
N ASN A 50 18.21 -22.78 22.67
CA ASN A 50 18.15 -21.38 22.22
C ASN A 50 18.41 -21.16 20.73
N LYS A 51 18.74 -22.21 19.98
CA LYS A 51 19.03 -22.20 18.54
C LYS A 51 18.10 -23.19 17.82
N PRO A 52 17.77 -22.96 16.53
CA PRO A 52 17.02 -23.93 15.74
C PRO A 52 17.73 -25.28 15.71
N TYR A 53 16.96 -26.37 15.79
CA TYR A 53 17.46 -27.73 15.74
C TYR A 53 16.51 -28.62 14.93
N GLN A 54 17.04 -29.71 14.39
CA GLN A 54 16.28 -30.69 13.62
C GLN A 54 16.54 -32.11 14.12
N MET A 55 15.66 -33.05 13.81
CA MET A 55 15.85 -34.46 14.18
C MET A 55 16.53 -35.21 13.03
N SER A 56 17.60 -35.94 13.31
CA SER A 56 18.23 -36.83 12.33
C SER A 56 17.36 -38.07 12.06
N ASN A 57 17.67 -38.79 10.97
CA ASN A 57 17.04 -40.07 10.65
C ASN A 57 17.21 -41.13 11.76
N ASP A 58 18.25 -40.99 12.58
CA ASP A 58 18.57 -41.88 13.70
C ASP A 58 17.85 -41.46 15.01
N GLY A 59 17.07 -40.38 14.98
CA GLY A 59 16.33 -39.88 16.15
C GLY A 59 17.16 -39.06 17.13
N ALA A 60 18.26 -38.44 16.69
CA ALA A 60 19.06 -37.50 17.48
C ALA A 60 18.69 -36.04 17.19
N LEU A 61 18.62 -35.21 18.23
CA LEU A 61 18.44 -33.76 18.05
C LEU A 61 19.77 -33.14 17.59
N CYS A 62 19.79 -32.62 16.37
CA CYS A 62 20.95 -31.99 15.76
C CYS A 62 20.92 -30.48 15.98
N ILE A 63 21.95 -29.97 16.67
CA ILE A 63 22.16 -28.54 16.91
C ILE A 63 23.26 -27.98 16.00
N PRO A 64 23.24 -26.68 15.66
CA PRO A 64 24.27 -26.06 14.82
C PRO A 64 25.56 -25.79 15.61
N SER A 65 26.69 -25.65 14.92
CA SER A 65 28.01 -25.42 15.55
C SER A 65 28.55 -23.99 15.49
N ALA A 66 27.88 -23.09 14.75
CA ALA A 66 28.40 -21.75 14.49
C ALA A 66 28.63 -20.92 15.77
N ASP A 67 27.74 -21.06 16.76
CA ASP A 67 27.72 -20.30 18.01
C ASP A 67 27.57 -21.22 19.23
N ASP A 68 27.80 -20.67 20.43
CA ASP A 68 27.45 -21.33 21.68
C ASP A 68 25.94 -21.67 21.71
N VAL A 69 25.62 -22.91 22.12
CA VAL A 69 24.24 -23.41 22.21
C VAL A 69 23.88 -23.67 23.68
N LYS A 70 22.76 -23.10 24.12
CA LYS A 70 22.22 -23.24 25.47
C LYS A 70 21.02 -24.19 25.47
N LEU A 71 21.15 -25.29 26.21
CA LEU A 71 20.09 -26.19 26.64
C LEU A 71 19.62 -25.76 28.04
N THR A 72 18.35 -25.37 28.15
CA THR A 72 17.69 -25.05 29.41
C THR A 72 16.75 -26.18 29.79
N ILE A 73 16.95 -26.78 30.96
CA ILE A 73 16.14 -27.89 31.47
C ILE A 73 15.27 -27.33 32.60
N LYS A 74 13.96 -27.44 32.47
CA LYS A 74 13.01 -27.01 33.49
C LYS A 74 12.81 -28.11 34.52
N LEU A 75 12.92 -27.74 35.79
CA LEU A 75 12.73 -28.64 36.92
C LEU A 75 11.40 -28.37 37.59
N ARG A 76 10.73 -29.43 38.02
CA ARG A 76 9.74 -29.36 39.10
C ARG A 76 10.49 -29.49 40.41
N ASN A 77 10.65 -28.38 41.13
CA ASN A 77 11.42 -28.29 42.37
C ASN A 77 10.58 -27.66 43.49
N PRO A 78 9.58 -28.39 44.03
CA PRO A 78 8.55 -27.82 44.90
C PRO A 78 9.08 -27.25 46.23
N ARG A 79 10.27 -27.66 46.65
CA ARG A 79 10.93 -27.20 47.88
C ARG A 79 12.18 -26.35 47.63
N LYS A 80 12.38 -25.87 46.40
CA LYS A 80 13.51 -24.99 46.01
C LYS A 80 14.87 -25.55 46.41
N PHE A 81 15.09 -26.85 46.20
CA PHE A 81 16.37 -27.49 46.45
C PHE A 81 17.48 -26.83 45.64
N THR A 82 18.59 -26.54 46.32
CA THR A 82 19.86 -26.20 45.67
C THR A 82 20.54 -27.51 45.31
N LEU A 83 20.89 -27.68 44.04
CA LEU A 83 21.53 -28.87 43.52
C LEU A 83 23.06 -28.70 43.51
N ILE A 84 23.78 -29.80 43.67
CA ILE A 84 25.23 -29.85 43.52
C ILE A 84 25.56 -29.59 42.05
N MET A 85 26.23 -28.46 41.80
CA MET A 85 26.78 -28.11 40.50
C MET A 85 28.30 -28.38 40.48
N PRO A 86 28.89 -28.72 39.33
CA PRO A 86 30.34 -28.86 39.22
C PRO A 86 31.06 -27.57 39.63
N THR A 87 32.17 -27.71 40.34
CA THR A 87 33.05 -26.58 40.70
C THR A 87 34.44 -26.70 40.07
N THR A 88 34.81 -27.91 39.66
CA THR A 88 36.08 -28.27 39.04
C THR A 88 35.85 -29.25 37.87
N VAL A 89 36.93 -29.61 37.16
CA VAL A 89 36.88 -30.64 36.12
C VAL A 89 36.70 -32.05 36.71
N PHE A 90 37.17 -32.29 37.94
CA PHE A 90 37.20 -33.63 38.56
C PHE A 90 35.87 -34.04 39.21
N ASP A 91 35.05 -33.08 39.66
CA ASP A 91 33.73 -33.33 40.24
C ASP A 91 32.59 -33.27 39.21
N ALA A 92 32.84 -32.73 38.01
CA ALA A 92 31.86 -32.66 36.92
C ALA A 92 31.22 -34.02 36.58
N GLY A 93 32.02 -35.08 36.44
CA GLY A 93 31.55 -36.45 36.13
C GLY A 93 30.63 -37.08 37.20
N LYS A 94 30.52 -36.46 38.39
CA LYS A 94 29.55 -36.90 39.42
C LYS A 94 28.15 -36.31 39.19
N VAL A 95 28.06 -35.21 38.43
CA VAL A 95 26.81 -34.46 38.20
C VAL A 95 26.31 -34.64 36.77
N ILE A 96 27.20 -34.53 35.79
CA ILE A 96 26.89 -34.60 34.36
C ILE A 96 27.91 -35.51 33.67
N ASN A 97 27.42 -36.43 32.86
CA ASN A 97 28.23 -37.31 32.01
C ASN A 97 27.72 -37.23 30.57
N PHE A 98 28.56 -37.59 29.62
CA PHE A 98 28.24 -37.65 28.20
C PHE A 98 28.43 -39.08 27.71
N PRO A 99 27.37 -39.90 27.65
CA PRO A 99 27.48 -41.32 27.33
C PRO A 99 28.05 -41.63 25.93
N GLY A 100 28.03 -40.65 25.02
CA GLY A 100 28.66 -40.77 23.70
C GLY A 100 30.20 -40.73 23.73
N PHE A 101 30.80 -40.46 24.89
CA PHE A 101 32.25 -40.39 25.07
C PHE A 101 32.77 -41.48 26.02
N PRO A 102 34.00 -41.98 25.80
CA PRO A 102 34.66 -42.85 26.76
C PRO A 102 34.76 -42.22 28.16
N PRO A 103 34.69 -43.02 29.25
CA PRO A 103 34.79 -42.49 30.61
C PRO A 103 36.11 -41.76 30.92
N ASP A 104 37.19 -42.08 30.21
CA ASP A 104 38.51 -41.47 30.36
C ASP A 104 38.72 -40.21 29.49
N HIS A 105 37.76 -39.87 28.62
CA HIS A 105 37.81 -38.73 27.69
C HIS A 105 36.46 -38.00 27.62
N GLN A 106 35.93 -37.57 28.77
CA GLN A 106 34.71 -36.76 28.84
C GLN A 106 34.97 -35.31 28.39
N PRO A 107 33.96 -34.61 27.84
CA PRO A 107 34.03 -33.17 27.58
C PRO A 107 34.46 -32.36 28.82
N GLY A 108 35.29 -31.34 28.62
CA GLY A 108 35.88 -30.53 29.67
C GLY A 108 34.92 -29.46 30.22
N TYR A 109 34.64 -29.50 31.52
CA TYR A 109 33.91 -28.42 32.20
C TYR A 109 34.68 -27.09 32.13
N ASN A 110 33.96 -26.00 31.79
CA ASN A 110 34.46 -24.65 31.48
C ASN A 110 35.37 -24.52 30.25
N THR A 111 35.61 -25.61 29.50
CA THR A 111 36.31 -25.58 28.21
C THR A 111 35.34 -25.87 27.08
N ASP A 112 34.67 -27.02 27.15
CA ASP A 112 33.72 -27.50 26.13
C ASP A 112 32.28 -27.12 26.45
N TYR A 113 31.95 -27.04 27.75
CA TYR A 113 30.63 -26.62 28.21
C TYR A 113 30.68 -25.92 29.57
N THR A 114 29.65 -25.14 29.87
CA THR A 114 29.37 -24.62 31.22
C THR A 114 28.04 -25.14 31.70
N PHE A 115 27.92 -25.41 33.00
CA PHE A 115 26.70 -25.96 33.60
C PHE A 115 26.42 -25.30 34.95
N LYS A 116 25.20 -24.78 35.13
CA LYS A 116 24.76 -24.11 36.36
C LYS A 116 23.27 -24.26 36.61
N GLN A 117 22.86 -24.07 37.86
CA GLN A 117 21.45 -23.93 38.25
C GLN A 117 21.07 -22.45 38.30
N THR A 118 19.91 -22.08 37.76
CA THR A 118 19.31 -20.75 37.88
C THR A 118 17.85 -20.90 38.30
N GLY A 119 17.57 -20.79 39.60
CA GLY A 119 16.25 -21.07 40.17
C GLY A 119 15.84 -22.53 39.92
N ASP A 120 14.67 -22.72 39.28
CA ASP A 120 14.13 -24.03 38.91
C ASP A 120 14.56 -24.50 37.51
N MET A 121 15.69 -23.99 37.02
CA MET A 121 16.26 -24.36 35.72
C MET A 121 17.71 -24.82 35.86
N LEU A 122 18.11 -25.76 34.99
CA LEU A 122 19.51 -26.08 34.73
C LEU A 122 19.89 -25.52 33.37
N GLU A 123 20.98 -24.78 33.30
CA GLU A 123 21.50 -24.21 32.06
C GLU A 123 22.81 -24.90 31.69
N LEU A 124 22.78 -25.68 30.61
CA LEU A 124 23.96 -26.28 29.97
C LEU A 124 24.25 -25.49 28.70
N THR A 125 25.43 -24.87 28.62
CA THR A 125 25.87 -24.15 27.42
C THR A 125 27.07 -24.87 26.83
N TYR A 126 26.93 -25.40 25.61
CA TYR A 126 28.02 -25.93 24.81
C TYR A 126 28.77 -24.80 24.12
N LYS A 127 30.10 -24.90 24.09
CA LYS A 127 30.97 -23.93 23.43
C LYS A 127 31.10 -24.21 21.95
N SER A 128 31.08 -23.15 21.14
CA SER A 128 31.14 -23.25 19.67
C SER A 128 32.35 -24.06 19.16
N ASP A 129 33.52 -23.96 19.78
CA ASP A 129 34.70 -24.75 19.36
C ASP A 129 34.50 -26.27 19.60
N PHE A 130 33.88 -26.64 20.72
CA PHE A 130 33.50 -28.03 21.00
C PHE A 130 32.42 -28.51 20.03
N LEU A 131 31.43 -27.67 19.72
CA LEU A 131 30.39 -27.99 18.76
C LEU A 131 30.97 -28.22 17.37
N LYS A 132 31.86 -27.33 16.90
CA LYS A 132 32.54 -27.48 15.61
C LYS A 132 33.29 -28.80 15.53
N ALA A 133 34.01 -29.20 16.58
CA ALA A 133 34.74 -30.48 16.60
C ALA A 133 33.84 -31.72 16.39
N HIS A 134 32.53 -31.60 16.63
CA HIS A 134 31.54 -32.68 16.51
C HIS A 134 30.58 -32.50 15.33
N GLU A 135 30.82 -31.50 14.47
CA GLU A 135 30.02 -31.23 13.28
C GLU A 135 29.89 -32.48 12.38
N TRP A 136 28.82 -32.54 11.59
CA TRP A 136 28.44 -33.69 10.75
C TRP A 136 28.05 -34.94 11.54
N SER A 137 27.54 -34.76 12.76
CA SER A 137 27.13 -35.83 13.66
C SER A 137 28.26 -36.83 13.94
N ASN A 138 29.50 -36.35 14.08
CA ASN A 138 30.68 -37.19 14.29
C ASN A 138 30.84 -37.66 15.77
N GLY A 139 29.74 -37.74 16.51
CA GLY A 139 29.72 -38.14 17.91
C GLY A 139 28.46 -37.63 18.62
N GLY A 140 27.93 -38.43 19.56
CA GLY A 140 26.81 -38.03 20.39
C GLY A 140 27.28 -37.17 21.56
N ILE A 141 26.79 -35.93 21.65
CA ILE A 141 27.09 -34.98 22.73
C ILE A 141 25.97 -34.88 23.77
N GLY A 142 25.02 -35.82 23.73
CA GLY A 142 23.90 -35.88 24.65
C GLY A 142 24.32 -35.96 26.12
N PRO A 143 23.80 -35.11 27.01
CA PRO A 143 24.14 -35.15 28.43
C PRO A 143 23.27 -36.19 29.15
N GLU A 144 23.82 -36.83 30.17
CA GLU A 144 23.11 -37.52 31.24
C GLU A 144 23.40 -36.80 32.57
N ILE A 145 22.37 -36.20 33.17
CA ILE A 145 22.49 -35.39 34.38
C ILE A 145 21.84 -36.10 35.56
N THR A 146 22.61 -36.26 36.62
CA THR A 146 22.15 -36.79 37.90
C THR A 146 21.85 -35.64 38.86
N LEU A 147 20.61 -35.57 39.34
CA LEU A 147 20.16 -34.53 40.26
C LEU A 147 20.48 -34.93 41.70
N THR A 148 21.40 -34.20 42.33
CA THR A 148 21.75 -34.38 43.74
C THR A 148 21.63 -33.04 44.46
N SER A 149 20.89 -32.98 45.56
CA SER A 149 20.76 -31.81 46.42
C SER A 149 22.02 -31.60 47.27
N THR A 150 22.31 -30.36 47.67
CA THR A 150 23.46 -30.02 48.52
C THR A 150 23.41 -30.66 49.92
N ASP A 151 22.23 -31.14 50.35
CA ASP A 151 22.07 -31.95 51.56
C ASP A 151 22.42 -33.45 51.36
N GLY A 152 22.96 -33.82 50.20
CA GLY A 152 23.45 -35.16 49.89
C GLY A 152 22.40 -36.10 49.30
N ARG A 153 21.14 -35.66 49.15
CA ARG A 153 20.09 -36.49 48.56
C ARG A 153 20.23 -36.59 47.04
N LYS A 154 20.28 -37.83 46.56
CA LYS A 154 20.22 -38.16 45.13
C LYS A 154 18.77 -38.44 44.74
N PHE A 155 18.24 -37.68 43.78
CA PHE A 155 16.88 -37.86 43.28
C PHE A 155 16.81 -39.02 42.28
N SER A 156 15.63 -39.64 42.19
CA SER A 156 15.45 -40.88 41.41
C SER A 156 15.41 -40.65 39.89
N LYS A 157 15.06 -39.43 39.46
CA LYS A 157 14.96 -39.06 38.05
C LYS A 157 16.23 -38.36 37.56
N LYS A 158 16.77 -38.88 36.47
CA LYS A 158 17.84 -38.25 35.68
C LYS A 158 17.25 -37.48 34.51
N PHE A 159 18.02 -36.55 33.96
CA PHE A 159 17.75 -35.97 32.64
C PHE A 159 18.73 -36.57 31.64
N SER A 160 18.23 -37.07 30.51
CA SER A 160 19.07 -37.51 29.39
C SER A 160 18.46 -37.00 28.08
N LEU A 161 19.29 -36.54 27.15
CA LEU A 161 18.84 -36.07 25.84
C LEU A 161 19.81 -36.56 24.76
N ASN A 162 19.28 -37.14 23.68
CA ASN A 162 20.10 -37.56 22.54
C ASN A 162 20.39 -36.36 21.63
N ILE A 163 21.63 -35.87 21.64
CA ILE A 163 22.06 -34.68 20.88
C ILE A 163 23.28 -35.04 20.02
N GLU A 164 23.23 -34.64 18.77
CA GLU A 164 24.37 -34.61 17.83
C GLU A 164 24.61 -33.16 17.39
N VAL A 165 25.79 -32.88 16.82
CA VAL A 165 26.07 -31.56 16.22
C VAL A 165 26.09 -31.71 14.71
N ASN A 166 25.13 -31.07 14.05
CA ASN A 166 25.09 -31.03 12.59
C ASN A 166 24.24 -29.84 12.14
N THR A 167 24.86 -28.94 11.39
CA THR A 167 24.27 -27.70 10.92
C THR A 167 23.41 -27.98 9.69
N PRO A 168 22.09 -27.73 9.75
CA PRO A 168 21.20 -28.01 8.63
C PRO A 168 21.66 -27.35 7.32
N PRO A 169 21.38 -27.95 6.15
CA PRO A 169 21.71 -27.35 4.87
C PRO A 169 21.15 -25.93 4.72
N PRO A 170 21.86 -25.03 4.01
CA PRO A 170 21.41 -23.67 3.83
C PRO A 170 20.19 -23.61 2.90
N GLU A 171 19.44 -22.53 3.00
CA GLU A 171 18.25 -22.31 2.17
C GLU A 171 18.59 -22.18 0.67
N ILE A 172 17.70 -22.72 -0.16
CA ILE A 172 17.71 -22.45 -1.60
C ILE A 172 17.11 -21.06 -1.81
N GLY A 173 17.84 -20.19 -2.51
CA GLY A 173 17.36 -18.87 -2.90
C GLY A 173 16.22 -18.93 -3.92
N ASP A 174 15.92 -17.81 -4.58
CA ASP A 174 14.88 -17.79 -5.61
C ASP A 174 15.18 -18.77 -6.75
N VAL A 175 14.17 -19.58 -7.09
CA VAL A 175 14.25 -20.57 -8.17
C VAL A 175 13.75 -19.92 -9.44
N THR A 176 14.62 -19.80 -10.44
CA THR A 176 14.22 -19.31 -11.76
C THR A 176 13.79 -20.47 -12.66
N ILE A 177 12.90 -20.17 -13.60
CA ILE A 177 12.39 -21.17 -14.55
C ILE A 177 13.12 -21.02 -15.89
N ALA A 178 13.67 -22.13 -16.35
CA ALA A 178 14.39 -22.25 -17.59
C ALA A 178 13.74 -23.34 -18.47
N LYS A 179 14.33 -23.59 -19.64
CA LYS A 179 13.94 -24.71 -20.51
C LYS A 179 15.14 -25.52 -20.95
N THR A 180 14.89 -26.76 -21.32
CA THR A 180 15.88 -27.56 -22.03
C THR A 180 16.09 -27.05 -23.46
N LYS A 181 17.30 -27.25 -24.00
CA LYS A 181 17.63 -26.85 -25.38
C LYS A 181 16.87 -27.61 -26.47
N ASN A 182 16.63 -28.91 -26.26
CA ASN A 182 16.25 -29.81 -27.36
C ASN A 182 14.84 -30.42 -27.24
N ASP A 183 14.32 -30.63 -26.03
CA ASP A 183 13.08 -31.41 -25.80
C ASP A 183 11.94 -30.62 -25.16
N GLY A 184 12.10 -29.31 -24.94
CA GLY A 184 11.01 -28.42 -24.54
C GLY A 184 10.40 -28.75 -23.16
N MET A 185 11.24 -29.11 -22.20
CA MET A 185 10.85 -29.38 -20.81
C MET A 185 11.20 -28.19 -19.92
N TYR A 186 10.43 -27.98 -18.85
CA TYR A 186 10.78 -26.99 -17.83
C TYR A 186 12.03 -27.43 -17.06
N VAL A 187 12.87 -26.46 -16.69
CA VAL A 187 14.05 -26.66 -15.85
C VAL A 187 13.97 -25.71 -14.67
N LEU A 188 14.12 -26.22 -13.45
CA LEU A 188 14.25 -25.40 -12.25
C LEU A 188 15.73 -25.07 -12.07
N HIS A 189 16.09 -23.78 -12.13
CA HIS A 189 17.44 -23.32 -11.79
C HIS A 189 17.45 -22.90 -10.33
N CYS A 190 18.04 -23.74 -9.49
CA CYS A 190 18.13 -23.58 -8.05
C CYS A 190 19.52 -23.07 -7.69
N LYS A 191 19.60 -22.04 -6.85
CA LYS A 191 20.87 -21.52 -6.32
C LYS A 191 20.88 -21.60 -4.80
N ALA A 192 21.90 -22.24 -4.23
CA ALA A 192 22.05 -22.37 -2.79
C ALA A 192 23.04 -21.32 -2.25
N GLY A 193 22.54 -20.37 -1.47
CA GLY A 193 23.39 -19.47 -0.69
C GLY A 193 24.08 -20.24 0.45
N GLY A 194 25.12 -19.69 1.06
CA GLY A 194 25.72 -20.26 2.29
C GLY A 194 26.52 -21.56 2.12
N MET A 195 26.61 -22.13 0.93
CA MET A 195 27.42 -23.35 0.69
C MET A 195 28.92 -23.14 0.83
N ALA A 196 29.42 -21.93 0.59
CA ALA A 196 30.84 -21.60 0.61
C ALA A 196 31.38 -21.25 2.01
N VAL A 197 30.67 -21.63 3.09
CA VAL A 197 31.13 -21.38 4.47
C VAL A 197 32.29 -22.32 4.78
N PRO A 198 33.52 -21.80 5.00
CA PRO A 198 34.67 -22.63 5.35
C PRO A 198 34.48 -23.17 6.76
N PHE A 199 34.70 -24.47 6.92
CA PHE A 199 34.78 -25.10 8.24
C PHE A 199 36.23 -25.14 8.74
N ASP A 200 37.14 -25.50 7.84
CA ASP A 200 38.59 -25.39 8.03
C ASP A 200 39.27 -24.94 6.72
N SER A 201 40.61 -24.98 6.66
CA SER A 201 41.37 -24.57 5.46
C SER A 201 41.11 -25.40 4.20
N THR A 202 40.49 -26.56 4.33
CA THR A 202 40.33 -27.57 3.28
C THR A 202 38.90 -28.11 3.14
N THR A 203 38.02 -27.88 4.11
CA THR A 203 36.65 -28.41 4.13
C THR A 203 35.60 -27.32 4.32
N LEU A 204 34.44 -27.52 3.70
CA LEU A 204 33.27 -26.66 3.84
C LEU A 204 32.33 -27.21 4.90
N LEU A 205 31.59 -26.31 5.55
CA LEU A 205 30.61 -26.65 6.58
C LEU A 205 29.56 -27.65 6.08
N HIS A 206 29.08 -27.50 4.84
CA HIS A 206 28.03 -28.36 4.29
C HIS A 206 28.57 -29.44 3.34
N LYS A 207 29.77 -29.99 3.62
CA LYS A 207 30.39 -31.05 2.81
C LYS A 207 29.58 -32.36 2.79
N ASP A 208 28.66 -32.52 3.73
CA ASP A 208 27.85 -33.70 3.98
C ASP A 208 26.47 -33.65 3.31
N ILE A 209 26.20 -32.65 2.47
CA ILE A 209 25.03 -32.66 1.58
C ILE A 209 25.01 -33.93 0.74
N ALA A 210 23.84 -34.57 0.67
CA ALA A 210 23.65 -35.84 -0.02
C ALA A 210 22.60 -35.78 -1.13
N TYR A 211 21.54 -34.98 -0.94
CA TYR A 211 20.42 -34.97 -1.87
C TYR A 211 19.85 -33.57 -2.12
N LEU A 212 19.42 -33.34 -3.35
CA LEU A 212 18.37 -32.38 -3.64
C LEU A 212 17.05 -33.12 -3.66
N ASN A 213 16.11 -32.74 -2.81
CA ASN A 213 14.76 -33.27 -2.85
C ASN A 213 13.86 -32.33 -3.66
N VAL A 214 13.28 -32.85 -4.75
CA VAL A 214 12.33 -32.13 -5.60
C VAL A 214 10.99 -32.84 -5.58
N GLN A 215 9.92 -32.12 -5.24
CA GLN A 215 8.58 -32.67 -5.14
C GLN A 215 7.62 -31.88 -6.00
N LYS A 216 6.95 -32.58 -6.93
CA LYS A 216 5.80 -32.06 -7.67
C LYS A 216 4.56 -32.10 -6.78
N GLU A 217 3.73 -31.06 -6.82
CA GLU A 217 2.46 -31.03 -6.08
C GLU A 217 1.58 -32.25 -6.41
N GLY A 218 1.03 -32.88 -5.37
CA GLY A 218 0.26 -34.13 -5.49
C GLY A 218 1.09 -35.38 -5.77
N GLY A 219 2.42 -35.25 -5.98
CA GLY A 219 3.34 -36.33 -6.27
C GLY A 219 4.26 -36.72 -5.10
N THR A 220 5.00 -37.80 -5.29
CA THR A 220 6.05 -38.24 -4.35
C THR A 220 7.33 -37.43 -4.56
N GLY A 221 8.00 -37.10 -3.45
CA GLY A 221 9.29 -36.41 -3.50
C GLY A 221 10.38 -37.30 -4.09
N ARG A 222 11.19 -36.73 -4.99
CA ARG A 222 12.36 -37.39 -5.57
C ARG A 222 13.63 -36.87 -4.90
N LYS A 223 14.42 -37.78 -4.32
CA LYS A 223 15.78 -37.52 -3.85
C LYS A 223 16.76 -37.71 -5.01
N ILE A 224 17.43 -36.64 -5.41
CA ILE A 224 18.43 -36.62 -6.48
C ILE A 224 19.81 -36.54 -5.81
N LEU A 225 20.69 -37.49 -6.10
CA LEU A 225 22.03 -37.53 -5.49
C LEU A 225 22.89 -36.36 -5.97
N ILE A 226 23.47 -35.64 -5.02
CA ILE A 226 24.46 -34.59 -5.22
C ILE A 226 25.49 -34.66 -4.10
N SER A 227 26.65 -34.04 -4.27
CA SER A 227 27.58 -33.79 -3.17
C SER A 227 28.21 -32.41 -3.30
N ALA A 228 28.73 -31.88 -2.20
CA ALA A 228 29.43 -30.60 -2.20
C ALA A 228 30.93 -30.79 -2.51
N GLN A 229 31.44 -30.07 -3.51
CA GLN A 229 32.87 -29.94 -3.82
C GLN A 229 33.42 -28.59 -3.29
N ALA A 230 34.68 -28.25 -3.58
CA ALA A 230 35.29 -27.01 -3.07
C ALA A 230 34.55 -25.72 -3.50
N SER A 231 33.92 -25.70 -4.67
CA SER A 231 33.28 -24.49 -5.22
C SER A 231 31.93 -24.71 -5.90
N GLN A 232 31.44 -25.96 -5.97
CA GLN A 232 30.22 -26.31 -6.70
C GLN A 232 29.64 -27.63 -6.21
N PHE A 233 28.44 -27.97 -6.68
CA PHE A 233 27.88 -29.30 -6.50
C PHE A 233 28.48 -30.28 -7.51
N ASP A 234 28.83 -31.48 -7.06
CA ASP A 234 28.99 -32.64 -7.93
C ASP A 234 27.60 -33.15 -8.32
N THR A 235 27.35 -33.20 -9.61
CA THR A 235 26.07 -33.63 -10.19
C THR A 235 26.19 -34.91 -11.01
N SER A 236 27.37 -35.55 -11.03
CA SER A 236 27.66 -36.75 -11.83
C SER A 236 26.72 -37.93 -11.54
N ASN A 237 26.23 -38.03 -10.29
CA ASN A 237 25.29 -39.06 -9.85
C ASN A 237 23.82 -38.62 -9.88
N GLY A 238 23.52 -37.42 -10.40
CA GLY A 238 22.16 -36.86 -10.45
C GLY A 238 21.22 -37.52 -11.47
N GLY A 239 21.75 -38.43 -12.29
CA GLY A 239 21.00 -39.11 -13.35
C GLY A 239 20.47 -38.14 -14.42
N PRO A 240 19.41 -38.49 -15.15
CA PRO A 240 18.88 -37.67 -16.25
C PRO A 240 18.13 -36.41 -15.77
N PHE A 241 18.08 -36.17 -14.46
CA PHE A 241 17.30 -35.10 -13.84
C PHE A 241 18.12 -33.85 -13.59
N LEU A 242 19.45 -33.95 -13.46
CA LEU A 242 20.34 -32.80 -13.41
C LEU A 242 20.96 -32.60 -14.79
N LEU A 243 20.88 -31.36 -15.27
CA LEU A 243 21.46 -30.97 -16.55
C LEU A 243 22.73 -30.15 -16.32
N PRO A 244 23.73 -30.28 -17.21
CA PRO A 244 24.79 -29.29 -17.27
C PRO A 244 24.19 -27.94 -17.72
N SER A 245 24.77 -26.83 -17.27
CA SER A 245 24.35 -25.48 -17.67
C SER A 245 24.31 -25.30 -19.19
N THR A 246 25.19 -25.99 -19.92
CA THR A 246 25.24 -26.00 -21.39
C THR A 246 24.03 -26.65 -22.06
N GLY A 247 23.22 -27.44 -21.35
CA GLY A 247 22.00 -28.08 -21.84
C GLY A 247 20.72 -27.28 -21.60
N VAL A 248 20.83 -26.10 -21.00
CA VAL A 248 19.71 -25.27 -20.54
C VAL A 248 19.74 -23.94 -21.28
N ASP A 249 18.56 -23.46 -21.66
CA ASP A 249 18.35 -22.10 -22.17
C ASP A 249 17.49 -21.30 -21.19
N PRO A 250 17.75 -19.98 -21.05
CA PRO A 250 16.85 -19.10 -20.33
C PRO A 250 15.48 -19.09 -20.99
N LEU A 251 14.43 -18.98 -20.17
CA LEU A 251 13.06 -18.90 -20.65
C LEU A 251 12.54 -17.46 -20.56
N ILE A 252 12.40 -16.94 -19.35
CA ILE A 252 12.02 -15.53 -19.09
C ILE A 252 13.25 -14.74 -18.64
N ASP A 253 13.83 -15.15 -17.52
CA ASP A 253 14.92 -14.44 -16.85
C ASP A 253 16.28 -14.82 -17.44
N THR A 254 17.20 -13.86 -17.42
CA THR A 254 18.60 -14.14 -17.73
C THR A 254 19.22 -14.98 -16.63
N ILE A 255 19.73 -16.15 -17.00
CA ILE A 255 20.46 -17.03 -16.11
C ILE A 255 21.93 -16.61 -16.16
N THR A 256 22.45 -16.09 -15.06
CA THR A 256 23.89 -15.79 -14.93
C THR A 256 24.56 -16.99 -14.25
N PRO A 257 25.49 -17.70 -14.93
CA PRO A 257 26.17 -18.84 -14.35
C PRO A 257 26.90 -18.46 -13.06
N GLY A 258 26.86 -19.34 -12.07
CA GLY A 258 27.55 -19.15 -10.81
C GLY A 258 27.90 -20.44 -10.11
N ASN A 259 28.52 -20.31 -8.94
CA ASN A 259 28.79 -21.42 -8.05
C ASN A 259 27.50 -21.87 -7.34
N TRP A 260 27.46 -23.14 -6.93
CA TRP A 260 26.38 -23.72 -6.13
C TRP A 260 24.99 -23.64 -6.77
N GLU A 261 24.94 -23.93 -8.06
CA GLU A 261 23.71 -23.99 -8.84
C GLU A 261 23.38 -25.41 -9.28
N LEU A 262 22.08 -25.68 -9.41
CA LEU A 262 21.53 -26.95 -9.87
C LEU A 262 20.46 -26.67 -10.92
N TYR A 263 20.54 -27.38 -12.04
CA TYR A 263 19.57 -27.30 -13.13
C TYR A 263 18.75 -28.57 -13.16
N VAL A 264 17.55 -28.53 -12.58
CA VAL A 264 16.68 -29.70 -12.45
C VAL A 264 15.72 -29.78 -13.62
N LYS A 265 15.89 -30.78 -14.49
CA LYS A 265 14.91 -31.15 -15.50
C LYS A 265 13.65 -31.69 -14.84
N THR A 266 12.52 -31.05 -15.12
CA THR A 266 11.22 -31.53 -14.63
C THR A 266 10.61 -32.56 -15.59
N ASP A 267 9.53 -33.19 -15.13
CA ASP A 267 8.66 -34.06 -15.92
C ASP A 267 7.53 -33.30 -16.64
N THR A 268 7.49 -31.96 -16.54
CA THR A 268 6.45 -31.14 -17.17
C THR A 268 6.96 -30.50 -18.44
N SER A 269 6.30 -30.79 -19.57
CA SER A 269 6.58 -30.15 -20.86
C SER A 269 6.04 -28.71 -20.91
N LEU A 270 6.62 -27.87 -21.77
CA LEU A 270 6.18 -26.48 -21.96
C LEU A 270 4.73 -26.35 -22.47
N THR A 271 4.13 -27.43 -22.99
CA THR A 271 2.81 -27.45 -23.65
C THR A 271 1.74 -28.23 -22.87
N GLU A 272 2.07 -28.85 -21.74
CA GLU A 272 1.23 -29.88 -21.11
C GLU A 272 -0.02 -29.36 -20.39
N SER A 273 -0.02 -28.10 -19.95
CA SER A 273 -1.01 -27.63 -18.98
C SER A 273 -1.30 -26.14 -19.09
N THR A 274 -2.56 -25.78 -18.85
CA THR A 274 -3.00 -24.40 -18.67
C THR A 274 -2.82 -23.93 -17.23
N LEU A 275 -2.58 -24.82 -16.26
CA LEU A 275 -2.31 -24.48 -14.87
C LEU A 275 -0.80 -24.62 -14.57
N PRO A 276 -0.19 -23.65 -13.86
CA PRO A 276 1.18 -23.77 -13.37
C PRO A 276 1.35 -25.00 -12.49
N GLN A 277 2.33 -25.84 -12.81
CA GLN A 277 2.72 -26.95 -11.98
C GLN A 277 3.62 -26.44 -10.85
N LYS A 278 3.22 -26.68 -9.61
CA LYS A 278 3.99 -26.35 -8.42
C LYS A 278 5.03 -27.44 -8.10
N TYR A 279 6.22 -26.99 -7.74
CA TYR A 279 7.34 -27.79 -7.25
C TYR A 279 7.86 -27.22 -5.92
N THR A 280 8.31 -28.12 -5.05
CA THR A 280 9.04 -27.77 -3.82
C THR A 280 10.43 -28.37 -3.87
N VAL A 281 11.46 -27.56 -3.61
CA VAL A 281 12.86 -27.96 -3.62
C VAL A 281 13.52 -27.70 -2.26
N ARG A 282 14.36 -28.61 -1.80
CA ARG A 282 15.18 -28.44 -0.58
C ARG A 282 16.44 -29.30 -0.63
N LEU A 283 17.49 -28.84 0.02
CA LEU A 283 18.72 -29.60 0.22
C LEU A 283 18.56 -30.51 1.45
N ILE A 284 19.13 -31.71 1.38
CA ILE A 284 19.14 -32.69 2.46
C ILE A 284 20.55 -33.25 2.64
N ASP A 285 21.03 -33.32 3.87
CA ASP A 285 22.31 -33.92 4.22
C ASP A 285 22.25 -35.44 4.39
N LYS A 286 23.39 -36.05 4.72
CA LYS A 286 23.50 -37.51 4.96
C LYS A 286 22.69 -37.98 6.18
N LYS A 287 22.49 -37.13 7.17
CA LYS A 287 21.75 -37.43 8.41
C LYS A 287 20.26 -37.13 8.31
N GLY A 288 19.81 -36.55 7.20
CA GLY A 288 18.41 -36.28 6.92
C GLY A 288 17.95 -34.87 7.31
N LEU A 289 18.85 -33.99 7.76
CA LEU A 289 18.48 -32.59 8.03
C LEU A 289 18.23 -31.88 6.71
N SER A 290 17.27 -30.96 6.69
CA SER A 290 16.84 -30.29 5.46
C SER A 290 16.81 -28.78 5.58
N SER A 291 17.10 -28.11 4.47
CA SER A 291 16.81 -26.68 4.35
C SER A 291 15.30 -26.43 4.38
N GLU A 292 14.90 -25.18 4.63
CA GLU A 292 13.51 -24.76 4.41
C GLU A 292 13.09 -25.04 2.95
N PRO A 293 11.84 -25.49 2.72
CA PRO A 293 11.34 -25.79 1.39
C PRO A 293 11.15 -24.51 0.57
N LYS A 294 11.74 -24.48 -0.63
CA LYS A 294 11.51 -23.40 -1.59
C LYS A 294 10.52 -23.81 -2.66
N GLU A 295 9.52 -22.98 -2.91
CA GLU A 295 8.50 -23.23 -3.94
C GLU A 295 8.89 -22.62 -5.28
N ALA A 296 8.56 -23.33 -6.36
CA ALA A 296 8.68 -22.89 -7.74
C ALA A 296 7.43 -23.29 -8.53
N LYS A 297 7.05 -22.52 -9.55
CA LYS A 297 5.89 -22.81 -10.40
C LYS A 297 6.27 -22.70 -11.87
N THR A 298 5.78 -23.62 -12.71
CA THR A 298 5.92 -23.48 -14.17
C THR A 298 5.08 -22.32 -14.70
N LEU A 299 5.17 -22.01 -16.00
CA LEU A 299 4.54 -20.81 -16.56
C LEU A 299 3.09 -21.00 -17.01
N GLY A 300 2.50 -22.18 -16.79
CA GLY A 300 1.21 -22.54 -17.39
C GLY A 300 1.34 -22.75 -18.89
N SER A 301 0.30 -22.37 -19.64
CA SER A 301 0.28 -22.55 -21.10
C SER A 301 1.08 -21.47 -21.82
N ILE A 302 1.83 -21.87 -22.86
CA ILE A 302 2.60 -20.97 -23.71
C ILE A 302 2.10 -21.13 -25.15
N PRO A 303 1.31 -20.18 -25.69
CA PRO A 303 0.85 -20.26 -27.08
C PRO A 303 2.02 -20.16 -28.05
N ASP A 304 2.01 -20.98 -29.10
CA ASP A 304 2.96 -20.87 -30.21
C ASP A 304 2.61 -19.64 -31.07
N ILE A 305 3.45 -18.61 -30.94
CA ILE A 305 3.33 -17.32 -31.63
C ILE A 305 4.43 -17.11 -32.67
N SER A 306 5.14 -18.18 -33.08
CA SER A 306 6.25 -18.09 -34.02
C SER A 306 5.82 -17.64 -35.43
N ASP A 307 4.60 -17.99 -35.84
CA ASP A 307 3.99 -17.57 -37.11
C ASP A 307 3.10 -16.34 -36.90
N ASN A 308 3.57 -15.17 -37.35
CA ASN A 308 2.85 -13.90 -37.24
C ASN A 308 1.46 -13.91 -37.91
N THR A 309 1.21 -14.80 -38.89
CA THR A 309 -0.10 -14.93 -39.55
C THR A 309 -1.11 -15.73 -38.72
N LYS A 310 -0.66 -16.34 -37.61
CA LYS A 310 -1.47 -17.17 -36.71
C LYS A 310 -1.33 -16.80 -35.24
N ALA A 311 -0.37 -15.96 -34.87
CA ALA A 311 -0.06 -15.65 -33.47
C ALA A 311 -1.27 -15.14 -32.66
N TRP A 312 -2.05 -14.20 -33.20
CA TRP A 312 -3.27 -13.70 -32.55
C TRP A 312 -4.33 -14.79 -32.44
N LYS A 313 -4.53 -15.56 -33.51
CA LYS A 313 -5.43 -16.72 -33.53
C LYS A 313 -5.06 -17.75 -32.46
N LYS A 314 -3.76 -18.05 -32.30
CA LYS A 314 -3.24 -19.00 -31.33
C LYS A 314 -3.39 -18.52 -29.90
N LEU A 315 -3.20 -17.22 -29.66
CA LEU A 315 -3.50 -16.62 -28.35
C LEU A 315 -4.99 -16.72 -28.02
N LYS A 316 -5.89 -16.41 -28.97
CA LYS A 316 -7.33 -16.60 -28.78
C LYS A 316 -7.69 -18.04 -28.42
N GLN A 317 -7.15 -19.01 -29.16
CA GLN A 317 -7.36 -20.44 -28.90
C GLN A 317 -6.85 -20.86 -27.52
N ALA A 318 -5.72 -20.32 -27.07
CA ALA A 318 -5.18 -20.59 -25.74
C ALA A 318 -6.09 -20.05 -24.63
N VAL A 319 -6.66 -18.86 -24.80
CA VAL A 319 -7.63 -18.28 -23.86
C VAL A 319 -8.93 -19.06 -23.82
N GLU A 320 -9.49 -19.40 -24.99
CA GLU A 320 -10.73 -20.18 -25.10
C GLU A 320 -10.59 -21.58 -24.47
N GLY A 321 -9.45 -22.25 -24.77
CA GLY A 321 -9.13 -23.58 -24.28
C GLY A 321 -8.67 -23.65 -22.83
N ALA A 322 -8.40 -22.51 -22.17
CA ALA A 322 -7.93 -22.50 -20.79
C ALA A 322 -8.97 -23.03 -19.80
N GLN A 323 -8.49 -23.73 -18.78
CA GLN A 323 -9.28 -24.15 -17.63
C GLN A 323 -9.48 -22.98 -16.65
N GLU A 324 -10.50 -23.07 -15.78
CA GLU A 324 -10.73 -22.08 -14.71
C GLU A 324 -9.48 -21.92 -13.82
N GLY A 325 -9.05 -20.69 -13.58
CA GLY A 325 -7.80 -20.37 -12.88
C GLY A 325 -6.53 -20.55 -13.71
N GLY A 326 -6.66 -20.83 -15.01
CA GLY A 326 -5.54 -21.04 -15.94
C GLY A 326 -4.60 -19.83 -16.06
N VAL A 327 -3.32 -20.10 -16.28
CA VAL A 327 -2.28 -19.12 -16.56
C VAL A 327 -1.77 -19.28 -17.99
N ILE A 328 -1.74 -18.17 -18.72
CA ILE A 328 -1.26 -18.08 -20.09
C ILE A 328 -0.07 -17.14 -20.12
N THR A 329 1.09 -17.64 -20.55
CA THR A 329 2.33 -16.86 -20.62
C THR A 329 2.70 -16.57 -22.08
N VAL A 330 2.67 -15.29 -22.45
CA VAL A 330 2.94 -14.81 -23.80
C VAL A 330 4.40 -14.41 -23.94
N MET A 331 5.16 -15.22 -24.69
CA MET A 331 6.64 -15.16 -24.76
C MET A 331 7.21 -14.20 -25.82
N GLY A 332 6.38 -13.30 -26.35
CA GLY A 332 6.79 -12.35 -27.39
C GLY A 332 5.63 -11.51 -27.91
N ASN A 333 5.91 -10.66 -28.90
CA ASN A 333 4.91 -9.76 -29.44
C ASN A 333 3.90 -10.48 -30.32
N VAL A 334 2.63 -10.14 -30.16
CA VAL A 334 1.51 -10.70 -30.93
C VAL A 334 0.80 -9.55 -31.64
N LYS A 335 0.71 -9.63 -32.97
CA LYS A 335 0.09 -8.59 -33.79
C LYS A 335 -1.06 -9.17 -34.61
N ALA A 336 -2.21 -8.51 -34.57
CA ALA A 336 -3.37 -8.87 -35.37
C ALA A 336 -3.16 -8.56 -36.87
N THR A 337 -3.71 -9.38 -37.76
CA THR A 337 -3.58 -9.27 -39.22
C THR A 337 -4.89 -9.64 -39.93
N ASN A 338 -5.00 -9.36 -41.23
CA ASN A 338 -6.14 -9.81 -42.05
C ASN A 338 -6.11 -11.32 -42.42
N ALA A 339 -5.13 -12.10 -41.95
CA ALA A 339 -5.17 -13.55 -42.11
C ALA A 339 -6.38 -14.15 -41.37
N LEU A 340 -6.96 -15.22 -41.91
CA LEU A 340 -8.22 -15.80 -41.44
C LEU A 340 -8.17 -16.17 -39.94
N GLY A 341 -8.96 -15.46 -39.14
CA GLY A 341 -9.06 -15.65 -37.68
C GLY A 341 -7.89 -15.10 -36.87
N ASN A 342 -6.93 -14.39 -37.49
CA ASN A 342 -5.79 -13.77 -36.82
C ASN A 342 -6.08 -12.31 -36.40
N ASN A 343 -7.33 -12.04 -36.05
CA ASN A 343 -7.85 -10.77 -35.57
C ASN A 343 -9.16 -11.03 -34.78
N GLY A 344 -9.79 -9.97 -34.30
CA GLY A 344 -10.99 -9.97 -33.47
C GLY A 344 -10.65 -10.01 -31.98
N ALA A 345 -11.61 -9.63 -31.14
CA ALA A 345 -11.43 -9.62 -29.69
C ALA A 345 -11.04 -11.00 -29.13
N ILE A 346 -10.27 -10.99 -28.05
CA ILE A 346 -9.94 -12.15 -27.23
C ILE A 346 -11.00 -12.23 -26.12
N ASP A 347 -11.89 -13.22 -26.21
CA ASP A 347 -13.01 -13.35 -25.28
C ASP A 347 -12.59 -14.16 -24.04
N VAL A 348 -12.75 -13.55 -22.86
CA VAL A 348 -12.45 -14.13 -21.55
C VAL A 348 -13.76 -14.35 -20.80
N THR A 349 -14.10 -15.61 -20.55
CA THR A 349 -15.35 -16.03 -19.90
C THR A 349 -15.14 -16.86 -18.63
N LYS A 350 -13.88 -17.06 -18.25
CA LYS A 350 -13.40 -17.85 -17.12
C LYS A 350 -12.34 -17.05 -16.38
N SER A 351 -12.14 -17.32 -15.09
CA SER A 351 -11.08 -16.63 -14.35
C SER A 351 -9.71 -17.09 -14.86
N LEU A 352 -8.86 -16.16 -15.24
CA LEU A 352 -7.58 -16.42 -15.90
C LEU A 352 -6.52 -15.39 -15.51
N THR A 353 -5.26 -15.81 -15.60
CA THR A 353 -4.11 -14.91 -15.60
C THR A 353 -3.43 -14.96 -16.96
N ILE A 354 -3.28 -13.81 -17.61
CA ILE A 354 -2.51 -13.68 -18.86
C ILE A 354 -1.31 -12.77 -18.58
N LYS A 355 -0.11 -13.33 -18.68
CA LYS A 355 1.12 -12.59 -18.38
C LYS A 355 2.09 -12.57 -19.55
N GLY A 356 2.76 -11.46 -19.74
CA GLY A 356 3.81 -11.30 -20.74
C GLY A 356 5.19 -11.59 -20.16
N LYS A 357 6.11 -12.04 -21.01
CA LYS A 357 7.53 -11.70 -20.81
C LYS A 357 7.65 -10.18 -20.78
N ILE A 358 8.58 -9.63 -19.98
CA ILE A 358 8.83 -8.18 -19.98
C ILE A 358 9.05 -7.67 -21.41
N GLY A 359 8.29 -6.63 -21.79
CA GLY A 359 8.30 -6.07 -23.14
C GLY A 359 7.31 -6.70 -24.14
N THR A 360 6.54 -7.72 -23.73
CA THR A 360 5.50 -8.34 -24.57
C THR A 360 4.42 -7.32 -24.93
N THR A 361 4.11 -7.23 -26.22
CA THR A 361 3.06 -6.36 -26.78
C THR A 361 1.98 -7.18 -27.48
N LEU A 362 0.72 -6.90 -27.16
CA LEU A 362 -0.47 -7.30 -27.91
C LEU A 362 -0.95 -6.10 -28.73
N ASP A 363 -0.72 -6.14 -30.05
CA ASP A 363 -1.04 -5.07 -31.00
C ASP A 363 -2.27 -5.43 -31.84
N ALA A 364 -3.42 -4.83 -31.52
CA ALA A 364 -4.66 -5.01 -32.29
C ALA A 364 -4.63 -4.31 -33.66
N ASN A 365 -3.58 -3.53 -33.95
CA ASN A 365 -3.22 -3.08 -35.29
C ASN A 365 -4.33 -2.32 -36.05
N GLN A 366 -5.13 -1.51 -35.33
CA GLN A 366 -6.31 -0.83 -35.88
C GLN A 366 -6.10 -0.19 -37.27
N SER A 367 -5.02 0.57 -37.47
CA SER A 367 -4.80 1.34 -38.69
C SER A 367 -4.60 0.48 -39.94
N ALA A 368 -4.07 -0.75 -39.79
CA ALA A 368 -3.83 -1.64 -40.92
C ALA A 368 -4.99 -2.63 -41.17
N LEU A 369 -5.89 -2.80 -40.20
CA LEU A 369 -7.02 -3.73 -40.32
C LEU A 369 -8.26 -3.09 -40.96
N GLY A 370 -8.37 -1.77 -41.00
CA GLY A 370 -9.53 -1.08 -41.60
C GLY A 370 -10.82 -1.55 -40.93
N LEU A 371 -11.77 -2.09 -41.71
CA LEU A 371 -13.04 -2.62 -41.20
C LEU A 371 -12.88 -3.82 -40.26
N ASN A 372 -11.71 -4.46 -40.22
CA ASN A 372 -11.45 -5.55 -39.27
C ASN A 372 -10.87 -5.04 -37.93
N ALA A 373 -10.70 -3.72 -37.72
CA ALA A 373 -10.07 -3.17 -36.54
C ALA A 373 -10.89 -3.41 -35.25
N HIS A 374 -10.32 -4.04 -34.24
CA HIS A 374 -11.07 -4.57 -33.10
C HIS A 374 -10.44 -4.19 -31.76
N ARG A 375 -11.21 -4.35 -30.67
CA ARG A 375 -10.69 -4.30 -29.29
C ARG A 375 -9.78 -5.47 -28.99
N ILE A 376 -9.00 -5.40 -27.92
CA ILE A 376 -8.10 -6.51 -27.55
C ILE A 376 -8.84 -7.58 -26.75
N PHE A 377 -9.49 -7.20 -25.64
CA PHE A 377 -10.20 -8.13 -24.76
C PHE A 377 -11.68 -7.78 -24.61
N THR A 378 -12.52 -8.82 -24.60
CA THR A 378 -13.90 -8.79 -24.10
C THR A 378 -13.96 -9.70 -22.87
N VAL A 379 -14.39 -9.19 -21.72
CA VAL A 379 -14.39 -9.95 -20.46
C VAL A 379 -15.80 -9.98 -19.89
N THR A 380 -16.33 -11.19 -19.66
CA THR A 380 -17.70 -11.40 -19.20
C THR A 380 -17.81 -12.53 -18.18
N GLY A 381 -18.90 -12.53 -17.40
CA GLY A 381 -19.23 -13.56 -16.42
C GLY A 381 -19.08 -13.06 -14.98
N ASN A 382 -20.14 -13.17 -14.17
CA ASN A 382 -20.25 -12.57 -12.84
C ASN A 382 -19.28 -13.11 -11.77
N LYS A 383 -18.58 -14.21 -12.07
CA LYS A 383 -17.52 -14.78 -11.22
C LYS A 383 -16.14 -14.66 -11.84
N THR A 384 -16.05 -14.15 -13.07
CA THR A 384 -14.82 -14.07 -13.83
C THR A 384 -13.87 -13.06 -13.18
N GLU A 385 -12.65 -13.52 -12.92
CA GLU A 385 -11.53 -12.69 -12.48
C GLU A 385 -10.43 -12.74 -13.56
N LEU A 386 -10.12 -11.61 -14.20
CA LEU A 386 -9.03 -11.53 -15.16
C LEU A 386 -7.84 -10.80 -14.56
N THR A 387 -6.68 -11.45 -14.52
CA THR A 387 -5.41 -10.80 -14.19
C THR A 387 -4.54 -10.67 -15.44
N LEU A 388 -4.06 -9.45 -15.72
CA LEU A 388 -3.10 -9.14 -16.78
C LEU A 388 -1.80 -8.63 -16.16
N GLU A 389 -0.65 -9.23 -16.50
CA GLU A 389 0.65 -8.84 -15.93
C GLU A 389 1.71 -8.63 -17.01
N ASN A 390 2.48 -7.54 -16.93
CA ASN A 390 3.62 -7.25 -17.82
C ASN A 390 3.28 -7.24 -19.32
N LEU A 391 2.12 -6.70 -19.69
CA LEU A 391 1.65 -6.62 -21.07
C LEU A 391 1.54 -5.17 -21.55
N THR A 392 1.95 -4.92 -22.81
CA THR A 392 1.55 -3.72 -23.55
C THR A 392 0.38 -4.04 -24.44
N LEU A 393 -0.78 -3.45 -24.19
CA LEU A 393 -1.99 -3.55 -25.01
C LEU A 393 -2.09 -2.29 -25.86
N LYS A 394 -2.03 -2.41 -27.19
CA LYS A 394 -2.06 -1.21 -28.04
C LYS A 394 -2.88 -1.32 -29.30
N ASN A 395 -3.24 -0.16 -29.85
CA ASN A 395 -3.93 0.00 -31.14
C ASN A 395 -5.25 -0.77 -31.21
N GLY A 396 -5.95 -0.91 -30.08
CA GLY A 396 -7.28 -1.49 -30.03
C GLY A 396 -8.34 -0.49 -30.49
N TYR A 397 -9.38 -0.98 -31.16
CA TYR A 397 -10.41 -0.15 -31.78
C TYR A 397 -11.82 -0.69 -31.55
N ALA A 398 -12.71 0.19 -31.11
CA ALA A 398 -14.08 -0.14 -30.75
C ALA A 398 -15.02 0.98 -31.19
N ASN A 399 -15.12 1.19 -32.50
CA ASN A 399 -16.01 2.18 -33.10
C ASN A 399 -16.24 1.90 -34.61
N GLN A 400 -16.52 0.64 -35.00
CA GLN A 400 -16.49 0.27 -36.42
C GLN A 400 -17.61 0.86 -37.29
N SER A 401 -18.78 1.20 -36.74
CA SER A 401 -19.94 1.45 -37.61
C SER A 401 -21.12 2.18 -36.96
N SER A 402 -20.90 3.28 -36.24
CA SER A 402 -21.96 4.00 -35.47
C SER A 402 -22.57 3.22 -34.31
N SER A 403 -21.99 2.08 -33.96
CA SER A 403 -22.30 1.31 -32.75
C SER A 403 -21.63 1.99 -31.54
N TYR A 404 -22.38 2.10 -30.44
CA TYR A 404 -21.92 2.61 -29.14
C TYR A 404 -20.95 1.63 -28.46
N GLU A 405 -19.85 1.29 -29.14
CA GLU A 405 -18.87 0.27 -28.74
C GLU A 405 -17.89 0.79 -27.68
N THR A 406 -17.60 -0.03 -26.68
CA THR A 406 -16.96 0.43 -25.44
C THR A 406 -15.66 -0.28 -25.13
N GLY A 407 -14.59 0.38 -24.71
CA GLY A 407 -13.36 -0.30 -24.29
C GLY A 407 -12.44 -0.67 -25.45
N GLY A 408 -11.59 0.26 -25.89
CA GLY A 408 -10.72 0.04 -27.06
C GLY A 408 -9.66 -1.03 -26.81
N ALA A 409 -9.09 -1.09 -25.61
CA ALA A 409 -8.26 -2.22 -25.19
C ALA A 409 -9.10 -3.31 -24.52
N ILE A 410 -9.84 -2.95 -23.48
CA ILE A 410 -10.55 -3.89 -22.60
C ILE A 410 -11.99 -3.42 -22.43
N ASP A 411 -12.93 -4.30 -22.75
CA ASP A 411 -14.35 -4.17 -22.38
C ASP A 411 -14.68 -5.21 -21.32
N ALA A 412 -14.92 -4.79 -20.07
CA ALA A 412 -15.15 -5.67 -18.94
C ALA A 412 -16.50 -5.36 -18.28
N VAL A 413 -17.48 -6.24 -18.53
CA VAL A 413 -18.88 -5.99 -18.16
C VAL A 413 -19.43 -7.14 -17.32
N GLY A 414 -19.93 -6.79 -16.13
CA GLY A 414 -20.58 -7.72 -15.22
C GLY A 414 -19.65 -8.82 -14.72
N ILE A 415 -18.35 -8.53 -14.60
CA ILE A 415 -17.35 -9.43 -14.03
C ILE A 415 -17.12 -9.16 -12.54
N LYS A 416 -16.38 -10.04 -11.87
CA LYS A 416 -16.01 -9.82 -10.46
C LYS A 416 -14.82 -8.85 -10.36
N THR A 417 -13.69 -9.21 -10.96
CA THR A 417 -12.45 -8.43 -10.81
C THR A 417 -11.67 -8.34 -12.13
N LEU A 418 -11.14 -7.16 -12.41
CA LEU A 418 -10.10 -6.93 -13.42
C LEU A 418 -8.83 -6.45 -12.72
N THR A 419 -7.75 -7.21 -12.78
CA THR A 419 -6.46 -6.84 -12.19
C THR A 419 -5.42 -6.61 -13.28
N LEU A 420 -4.79 -5.45 -13.30
CA LEU A 420 -3.67 -5.13 -14.19
C LEU A 420 -2.43 -4.82 -13.34
N LYS A 421 -1.31 -5.47 -13.62
CA LYS A 421 -0.03 -5.22 -12.95
C LYS A 421 1.06 -4.94 -13.97
N HIS A 422 1.71 -3.78 -13.85
CA HIS A 422 2.81 -3.39 -14.73
C HIS A 422 2.42 -3.42 -16.22
N CYS A 423 1.15 -3.14 -16.52
CA CYS A 423 0.63 -3.14 -17.88
C CYS A 423 0.69 -1.73 -18.49
N THR A 424 0.85 -1.67 -19.81
CA THR A 424 0.71 -0.44 -20.58
C THR A 424 -0.48 -0.57 -21.52
N ILE A 425 -1.43 0.36 -21.49
CA ILE A 425 -2.49 0.49 -22.49
C ILE A 425 -2.20 1.72 -23.33
N LYS A 426 -2.13 1.56 -24.65
CA LYS A 426 -1.60 2.60 -25.53
C LYS A 426 -2.36 2.76 -26.84
N ASP A 427 -2.66 4.00 -27.23
CA ASP A 427 -3.20 4.36 -28.54
C ASP A 427 -4.50 3.60 -28.91
N CYS A 428 -5.34 3.30 -27.91
CA CYS A 428 -6.62 2.62 -28.11
C CYS A 428 -7.76 3.62 -28.31
N THR A 429 -8.74 3.26 -29.14
CA THR A 429 -9.87 4.12 -29.49
C THR A 429 -11.20 3.40 -29.31
N ALA A 430 -12.19 4.08 -28.72
CA ALA A 430 -13.54 3.54 -28.55
C ALA A 430 -14.62 4.64 -28.59
N TYR A 431 -15.91 4.27 -28.64
CA TYR A 431 -16.97 5.25 -28.42
C TYR A 431 -16.96 5.78 -26.97
N SER A 432 -16.83 4.88 -25.99
CA SER A 432 -16.61 5.18 -24.55
C SER A 432 -15.47 4.33 -23.99
N GLY A 433 -14.70 4.85 -23.03
CA GLY A 433 -13.60 4.10 -22.43
C GLY A 433 -12.50 3.78 -23.45
N GLY A 434 -11.78 4.79 -23.93
CA GLY A 434 -10.83 4.65 -25.03
C GLY A 434 -9.80 3.54 -24.79
N GLY A 435 -9.31 3.43 -23.55
CA GLY A 435 -8.52 2.30 -23.08
C GLY A 435 -9.39 1.19 -22.50
N ILE A 436 -10.01 1.45 -21.35
CA ILE A 436 -10.78 0.48 -20.57
C ILE A 436 -12.21 0.96 -20.39
N PHE A 437 -13.16 0.05 -20.58
CA PHE A 437 -14.54 0.22 -20.16
C PHE A 437 -14.94 -0.80 -19.09
N LEU A 438 -15.61 -0.31 -18.05
CA LEU A 438 -16.08 -1.08 -16.91
C LEU A 438 -17.57 -0.81 -16.68
N ASN A 439 -18.37 -1.87 -16.56
CA ASN A 439 -19.79 -1.75 -16.23
C ASN A 439 -20.25 -2.93 -15.36
N GLY A 440 -21.20 -2.68 -14.46
CA GLY A 440 -21.66 -3.63 -13.45
C GLY A 440 -20.83 -3.56 -12.17
N LYS A 441 -20.96 -4.57 -11.28
CA LYS A 441 -20.27 -4.64 -9.98
C LYS A 441 -18.80 -5.07 -10.12
N VAL A 442 -18.10 -4.50 -11.10
CA VAL A 442 -16.71 -4.81 -11.40
C VAL A 442 -15.82 -4.05 -10.44
N GLU A 443 -14.86 -4.75 -9.82
CA GLU A 443 -13.73 -4.12 -9.15
C GLU A 443 -12.50 -4.19 -10.07
N ALA A 444 -12.02 -3.02 -10.51
CA ALA A 444 -10.79 -2.91 -11.29
C ALA A 444 -9.64 -2.46 -10.40
N VAL A 445 -8.53 -3.21 -10.41
CA VAL A 445 -7.32 -2.94 -9.64
C VAL A 445 -6.15 -2.77 -10.60
N LEU A 446 -5.59 -1.56 -10.68
CA LEU A 446 -4.47 -1.21 -11.54
C LEU A 446 -3.25 -0.91 -10.65
N GLU A 447 -2.20 -1.72 -10.78
CA GLU A 447 -0.95 -1.57 -10.01
C GLU A 447 0.20 -1.21 -10.97
N ASN A 448 0.80 -0.04 -10.76
CA ASN A 448 1.93 0.47 -11.54
C ASN A 448 1.71 0.39 -13.06
N CYS A 449 0.49 0.75 -13.50
CA CYS A 449 0.11 0.69 -14.91
C CYS A 449 0.32 2.04 -15.62
N THR A 450 0.52 2.00 -16.94
CA THR A 450 0.53 3.18 -17.80
C THR A 450 -0.65 3.15 -18.75
N ILE A 451 -1.45 4.21 -18.84
CA ILE A 451 -2.48 4.36 -19.88
C ILE A 451 -2.25 5.64 -20.65
N THR A 452 -2.02 5.54 -21.97
CA THR A 452 -1.58 6.68 -22.76
C THR A 452 -2.10 6.72 -24.19
N GLY A 453 -2.34 7.93 -24.71
CA GLY A 453 -2.78 8.13 -26.10
C GLY A 453 -4.16 7.55 -26.41
N CYS A 454 -4.93 7.14 -25.41
CA CYS A 454 -6.24 6.54 -25.62
C CYS A 454 -7.30 7.62 -25.85
N THR A 455 -8.24 7.36 -26.76
CA THR A 455 -9.18 8.37 -27.24
C THR A 455 -10.61 7.84 -27.28
N THR A 456 -11.58 8.68 -26.89
CA THR A 456 -12.99 8.43 -27.19
C THR A 456 -13.50 9.28 -28.34
N THR A 457 -14.45 8.73 -29.11
CA THR A 457 -14.98 9.38 -30.32
C THR A 457 -16.38 9.95 -30.16
N GLY A 458 -17.09 9.64 -29.08
CA GLY A 458 -18.47 10.12 -28.90
C GLY A 458 -18.96 10.28 -27.46
N ALA A 459 -18.31 9.64 -26.49
CA ALA A 459 -18.68 9.77 -25.08
C ALA A 459 -17.45 9.96 -24.18
N ALA A 460 -17.43 9.34 -23.01
CA ALA A 460 -16.57 9.72 -21.90
C ALA A 460 -15.45 8.73 -21.60
N GLY A 461 -14.45 9.20 -20.85
CA GLY A 461 -13.34 8.37 -20.34
C GLY A 461 -12.30 8.05 -21.40
N GLY A 462 -11.40 9.00 -21.69
CA GLY A 462 -10.32 8.80 -22.68
C GLY A 462 -9.44 7.59 -22.36
N ALA A 463 -9.01 7.44 -21.11
CA ALA A 463 -8.33 6.25 -20.62
C ALA A 463 -9.29 5.21 -20.04
N ILE A 464 -10.09 5.61 -19.04
CA ILE A 464 -10.98 4.70 -18.31
C ILE A 464 -12.38 5.30 -18.26
N TYR A 465 -13.38 4.49 -18.59
CA TYR A 465 -14.77 4.77 -18.27
C TYR A 465 -15.31 3.65 -17.37
N ALA A 466 -15.85 4.00 -16.20
CA ALA A 466 -16.49 3.06 -15.30
C ALA A 466 -17.89 3.56 -14.94
N GLY A 467 -18.93 2.87 -15.41
CA GLY A 467 -20.30 3.23 -15.05
C GLY A 467 -21.38 2.66 -15.96
N ASN A 468 -22.55 3.32 -15.96
CA ASN A 468 -23.73 2.97 -16.75
C ASN A 468 -24.50 1.72 -16.27
N SER A 469 -24.57 1.50 -14.94
CA SER A 469 -25.50 0.53 -14.36
C SER A 469 -26.19 1.07 -13.11
N LEU A 470 -27.52 1.18 -13.22
CA LEU A 470 -28.36 1.72 -12.15
C LEU A 470 -28.23 0.96 -10.83
N ASN A 471 -27.96 -0.35 -10.84
CA ASN A 471 -28.00 -1.16 -9.60
C ASN A 471 -26.64 -1.76 -9.20
N ASN A 472 -25.59 -1.48 -9.98
CA ASN A 472 -24.32 -2.16 -9.88
C ASN A 472 -23.19 -1.14 -10.07
N GLN A 473 -22.70 -0.60 -8.96
CA GLN A 473 -21.68 0.46 -8.95
C GLN A 473 -20.28 -0.16 -9.15
N PRO A 474 -19.52 0.22 -10.20
CA PRO A 474 -18.16 -0.24 -10.37
C PRO A 474 -17.20 0.47 -9.40
N VAL A 475 -16.11 -0.21 -9.07
CA VAL A 475 -15.03 0.35 -8.22
C VAL A 475 -13.73 0.30 -9.01
N VAL A 476 -13.03 1.43 -9.07
CA VAL A 476 -11.70 1.52 -9.68
C VAL A 476 -10.68 1.86 -8.61
N ARG A 477 -9.64 1.04 -8.51
CA ARG A 477 -8.50 1.21 -7.61
C ARG A 477 -7.21 1.35 -8.41
N ILE A 478 -6.47 2.42 -8.18
CA ILE A 478 -5.20 2.69 -8.85
C ILE A 478 -4.12 2.82 -7.77
N LYS A 479 -3.04 2.05 -7.90
CA LYS A 479 -1.86 2.09 -7.02
C LYS A 479 -0.61 2.38 -7.85
N GLY A 480 -0.19 3.64 -7.82
CA GLY A 480 0.89 4.15 -8.65
C GLY A 480 0.60 4.12 -10.15
N GLY A 481 1.59 4.50 -10.96
CA GLY A 481 1.51 4.50 -12.41
C GLY A 481 1.21 5.87 -13.03
N ILE A 482 0.93 5.87 -14.33
CA ILE A 482 0.83 7.08 -15.15
C ILE A 482 -0.37 6.99 -16.09
N ILE A 483 -1.26 7.98 -16.06
CA ILE A 483 -2.36 8.12 -17.02
C ILE A 483 -2.16 9.44 -17.76
N LYS A 484 -1.77 9.39 -19.03
CA LYS A 484 -1.40 10.60 -19.76
C LYS A 484 -1.73 10.67 -21.23
N ASP A 485 -1.85 11.87 -21.77
CA ASP A 485 -2.09 12.11 -23.21
C ASP A 485 -3.40 11.48 -23.71
N ASN A 486 -4.38 11.25 -22.82
CA ASN A 486 -5.66 10.66 -23.19
C ASN A 486 -6.69 11.75 -23.54
N THR A 487 -7.61 11.42 -24.44
CA THR A 487 -8.61 12.35 -24.96
C THR A 487 -10.02 11.82 -24.78
N GLY A 488 -10.82 12.47 -23.95
CA GLY A 488 -12.28 12.28 -23.84
C GLY A 488 -13.06 13.18 -24.80
N TYR A 489 -14.33 12.87 -25.07
CA TYR A 489 -15.19 13.63 -25.99
C TYR A 489 -16.31 14.43 -25.30
N ILE A 490 -16.80 14.00 -24.13
CA ILE A 490 -17.83 14.74 -23.36
C ILE A 490 -17.32 15.02 -21.94
N THR A 491 -16.89 13.97 -21.25
CA THR A 491 -16.37 14.04 -19.89
C THR A 491 -15.19 13.10 -19.71
N GLY A 492 -14.39 13.34 -18.67
CA GLY A 492 -13.32 12.43 -18.24
C GLY A 492 -12.24 12.27 -19.31
N GLY A 493 -11.35 13.24 -19.44
CA GLY A 493 -10.25 13.15 -20.40
C GLY A 493 -9.31 11.98 -20.08
N ALA A 494 -9.06 11.75 -18.79
CA ALA A 494 -8.41 10.55 -18.30
C ALA A 494 -9.45 9.52 -17.82
N ILE A 495 -10.14 9.83 -16.72
CA ILE A 495 -10.99 8.89 -16.00
C ILE A 495 -12.41 9.46 -15.91
N ASP A 496 -13.40 8.65 -16.26
CA ASP A 496 -14.81 8.94 -16.01
C ASP A 496 -15.42 7.86 -15.11
N ILE A 497 -16.03 8.29 -14.00
CA ILE A 497 -16.73 7.45 -13.05
C ILE A 497 -18.18 7.91 -12.96
N THR A 498 -19.09 7.08 -13.45
CA THR A 498 -20.53 7.34 -13.40
C THR A 498 -21.20 6.27 -12.54
N GLN A 499 -21.87 6.67 -11.46
CA GLN A 499 -22.50 5.77 -10.48
C GLN A 499 -21.51 4.73 -9.90
N GLY A 500 -20.24 5.08 -9.72
CA GLY A 500 -19.18 4.21 -9.19
C GLY A 500 -18.28 4.90 -8.17
N SER A 501 -17.19 4.26 -7.77
CA SER A 501 -16.19 4.84 -6.87
C SER A 501 -14.78 4.74 -7.45
N LEU A 502 -13.94 5.72 -7.09
CA LEU A 502 -12.54 5.79 -7.49
C LEU A 502 -11.65 6.00 -6.26
N TYR A 503 -10.66 5.12 -6.16
CA TYR A 503 -9.66 5.11 -5.10
C TYR A 503 -8.26 5.14 -5.72
N ILE A 504 -7.44 6.12 -5.34
CA ILE A 504 -6.06 6.27 -5.83
C ILE A 504 -5.11 6.30 -4.64
N ASN A 505 -4.13 5.38 -4.65
CA ASN A 505 -3.13 5.17 -3.59
C ASN A 505 -3.75 5.00 -2.20
N THR A 506 -4.78 4.16 -2.12
CA THR A 506 -5.42 3.78 -0.87
C THR A 506 -5.33 2.27 -0.65
N ASP A 507 -5.55 1.85 0.59
CA ASP A 507 -5.82 0.46 0.93
C ASP A 507 -7.23 0.03 0.47
N GLU A 508 -7.63 -1.18 0.85
CA GLU A 508 -8.94 -1.76 0.54
C GLU A 508 -10.12 -1.05 1.22
N ASN A 509 -9.89 -0.39 2.37
CA ASN A 509 -10.88 0.41 3.09
C ASN A 509 -11.03 1.83 2.52
N GLY A 510 -10.13 2.19 1.59
CA GLY A 510 -10.05 3.52 1.03
C GLY A 510 -9.32 4.50 1.95
N ASP A 511 -8.51 4.01 2.88
CA ASP A 511 -7.62 4.83 3.69
C ASP A 511 -6.28 5.01 2.97
N PRO A 512 -5.56 6.14 3.16
CA PRO A 512 -4.25 6.35 2.56
C PRO A 512 -3.34 5.13 2.72
N ASP A 513 -2.75 4.64 1.63
CA ASP A 513 -1.87 3.48 1.72
C ASP A 513 -0.58 3.83 2.51
N THR A 514 0.06 2.83 3.11
CA THR A 514 1.30 3.00 3.88
C THR A 514 2.56 3.05 3.01
N MET A 515 2.40 2.94 1.69
CA MET A 515 3.47 2.98 0.72
C MET A 515 3.66 4.42 0.20
N ASN A 516 4.88 4.77 -0.20
CA ASN A 516 5.13 6.06 -0.85
C ASN A 516 4.76 6.01 -2.35
N THR A 517 3.60 5.45 -2.68
CA THR A 517 3.13 5.31 -4.06
C THR A 517 2.65 6.66 -4.59
N ILE A 518 3.09 7.04 -5.79
CA ILE A 518 2.66 8.27 -6.46
C ILE A 518 1.99 7.91 -7.78
N THR A 519 0.76 8.41 -7.97
CA THR A 519 0.03 8.30 -9.23
C THR A 519 0.10 9.62 -10.00
N GLN A 520 0.42 9.54 -11.29
CA GLN A 520 0.51 10.71 -12.17
C GLN A 520 -0.63 10.71 -13.20
N ILE A 521 -1.40 11.79 -13.25
CA ILE A 521 -2.46 12.01 -14.24
C ILE A 521 -2.13 13.30 -14.99
N GLU A 522 -1.55 13.17 -16.18
CA GLU A 522 -0.89 14.30 -16.85
C GLU A 522 -1.37 14.49 -18.30
N ASP A 523 -1.49 15.73 -18.76
CA ASP A 523 -1.69 16.04 -20.19
C ASP A 523 -2.94 15.42 -20.82
N ASN A 524 -3.95 15.11 -20.00
CA ASN A 524 -5.23 14.57 -20.47
C ASN A 524 -6.18 15.70 -20.84
N LYS A 525 -7.08 15.45 -21.79
CA LYS A 525 -8.05 16.47 -22.20
C LYS A 525 -9.42 15.91 -22.53
N VAL A 526 -10.43 16.74 -22.33
CA VAL A 526 -11.74 16.56 -22.98
C VAL A 526 -11.77 17.49 -24.20
N THR A 527 -12.19 16.99 -25.36
CA THR A 527 -12.56 17.82 -26.50
C THR A 527 -14.06 18.09 -26.42
N ALA A 528 -14.45 19.29 -26.02
CA ALA A 528 -15.84 19.64 -25.71
C ALA A 528 -16.70 19.74 -26.97
N SER A 529 -17.13 18.61 -27.53
CA SER A 529 -17.85 18.53 -28.81
C SER A 529 -19.27 17.93 -28.70
N GLY A 530 -19.76 17.67 -27.49
CA GLY A 530 -21.08 17.05 -27.23
C GLY A 530 -22.15 18.00 -26.66
N GLY A 531 -23.38 17.47 -26.50
CA GLY A 531 -24.57 18.17 -25.99
C GLY A 531 -24.86 17.95 -24.50
N GLY A 532 -23.82 18.00 -23.67
CA GLY A 532 -23.95 17.92 -22.22
C GLY A 532 -22.71 18.50 -21.54
N GLY A 533 -22.89 18.96 -20.29
CA GLY A 533 -21.88 19.71 -19.53
C GLY A 533 -20.49 19.08 -19.57
N ASN A 534 -19.57 19.74 -20.28
CA ASN A 534 -18.22 19.23 -20.51
C ASN A 534 -17.44 19.28 -19.19
N GLY A 535 -17.00 18.13 -18.68
CA GLY A 535 -16.50 18.00 -17.31
C GLY A 535 -15.26 17.13 -17.18
N GLY A 536 -14.31 17.52 -16.33
CA GLY A 536 -13.22 16.63 -15.91
C GLY A 536 -12.21 16.32 -17.02
N GLY A 537 -11.38 17.29 -17.41
CA GLY A 537 -10.24 17.03 -18.31
C GLY A 537 -9.29 15.95 -17.78
N GLY A 538 -9.15 15.86 -16.46
CA GLY A 538 -8.51 14.73 -15.78
C GLY A 538 -9.55 13.70 -15.35
N ILE A 539 -10.29 14.01 -14.29
CA ILE A 539 -11.23 13.08 -13.64
C ILE A 539 -12.64 13.67 -13.66
N ASN A 540 -13.62 12.87 -14.06
CA ASN A 540 -15.04 13.15 -13.93
C ASN A 540 -15.70 12.14 -13.00
N CYS A 541 -16.47 12.61 -12.02
CA CYS A 541 -17.31 11.78 -11.15
C CYS A 541 -18.76 12.28 -11.19
N HIS A 542 -19.69 11.38 -11.51
CA HIS A 542 -21.11 11.66 -11.58
C HIS A 542 -21.91 10.65 -10.77
N TRP A 543 -22.71 11.12 -9.81
CA TRP A 543 -23.54 10.30 -8.94
C TRP A 543 -25.00 10.75 -8.92
N ASP A 544 -25.90 9.78 -8.84
CA ASP A 544 -27.31 10.07 -8.57
C ASP A 544 -27.50 10.44 -7.09
N PRO A 545 -28.50 11.26 -6.75
CA PRO A 545 -28.80 11.63 -5.36
C PRO A 545 -28.95 10.43 -4.40
N ASP A 546 -29.58 9.36 -4.89
CA ASP A 546 -29.88 8.15 -4.10
C ASP A 546 -28.78 7.08 -4.18
N LYS A 547 -27.72 7.32 -4.97
CA LYS A 547 -26.64 6.35 -5.23
C LYS A 547 -25.28 7.04 -5.15
N PRO A 548 -24.89 7.52 -3.95
CA PRO A 548 -23.61 8.17 -3.78
C PRO A 548 -22.47 7.18 -4.01
N GLY A 549 -21.39 7.66 -4.63
CA GLY A 549 -20.11 6.96 -4.64
C GLY A 549 -19.05 7.76 -3.86
N GLU A 550 -17.83 7.28 -3.90
CA GLU A 550 -16.68 7.91 -3.24
C GLU A 550 -15.57 8.22 -4.23
N LEU A 551 -15.00 9.41 -4.10
CA LEU A 551 -13.74 9.79 -4.72
C LEU A 551 -12.70 9.98 -3.63
N LYS A 552 -11.72 9.07 -3.54
CA LYS A 552 -10.60 9.18 -2.60
C LYS A 552 -9.28 9.16 -3.36
N ILE A 553 -8.47 10.20 -3.20
CA ILE A 553 -7.17 10.33 -3.85
C ILE A 553 -6.12 10.70 -2.80
N HIS A 554 -5.08 9.88 -2.70
CA HIS A 554 -3.90 10.14 -1.89
C HIS A 554 -2.65 10.21 -2.76
N ASN A 555 -1.65 11.04 -2.39
CA ASN A 555 -0.33 11.09 -3.03
C ASN A 555 -0.36 11.10 -4.57
N ALA A 556 -1.10 12.05 -5.15
CA ALA A 556 -1.26 12.10 -6.60
C ALA A 556 -0.86 13.45 -7.20
N LYS A 557 -0.42 13.42 -8.44
CA LYS A 557 -0.13 14.61 -9.24
C LYS A 557 -1.07 14.66 -10.44
N ILE A 558 -1.89 15.69 -10.51
CA ILE A 558 -2.81 15.95 -11.62
C ILE A 558 -2.31 17.22 -12.31
N LYS A 559 -1.80 17.08 -13.52
CA LYS A 559 -1.09 18.18 -14.20
C LYS A 559 -1.58 18.37 -15.63
N ASN A 560 -1.80 19.62 -16.03
CA ASN A 560 -2.14 19.97 -17.41
C ASN A 560 -3.34 19.18 -17.96
N CYS A 561 -4.30 18.90 -17.07
CA CYS A 561 -5.56 18.27 -17.42
C CYS A 561 -6.56 19.36 -17.81
N ASN A 562 -7.06 19.30 -19.05
CA ASN A 562 -7.73 20.46 -19.66
C ASN A 562 -9.05 20.13 -20.35
N ILE A 563 -9.91 21.13 -20.47
CA ILE A 563 -11.07 21.08 -21.36
C ILE A 563 -10.77 21.93 -22.59
N LYS A 564 -10.70 21.30 -23.75
CA LYS A 564 -10.42 21.93 -25.03
C LYS A 564 -11.73 22.29 -25.74
N TYR A 565 -11.86 23.55 -26.15
CA TYR A 565 -12.96 24.00 -27.00
C TYR A 565 -12.94 23.26 -28.35
N ALA A 566 -14.06 22.67 -28.75
CA ALA A 566 -14.24 22.10 -30.09
C ALA A 566 -14.95 23.11 -31.00
N PRO A 567 -14.69 23.13 -32.30
CA PRO A 567 -15.47 23.95 -33.23
C PRO A 567 -16.95 23.55 -33.22
N GLN A 568 -17.86 24.51 -33.05
CA GLN A 568 -19.32 24.31 -32.99
C GLN A 568 -19.75 23.30 -31.91
N PRO A 569 -19.42 23.54 -30.62
CA PRO A 569 -19.88 22.66 -29.55
C PRO A 569 -21.40 22.82 -29.38
N VAL A 570 -22.11 21.74 -29.04
CA VAL A 570 -23.55 21.82 -28.77
C VAL A 570 -23.81 22.61 -27.48
N GLU A 571 -22.94 22.46 -26.47
CA GLU A 571 -22.94 23.26 -25.25
C GLU A 571 -21.60 24.00 -25.05
N LYS A 572 -21.65 25.30 -24.75
CA LYS A 572 -20.49 26.17 -24.51
C LYS A 572 -20.09 26.28 -23.02
N THR A 573 -20.48 25.30 -22.22
CA THR A 573 -20.20 25.20 -20.78
C THR A 573 -19.07 24.21 -20.52
N GLY A 574 -18.09 24.62 -19.72
CA GLY A 574 -16.98 23.79 -19.27
C GLY A 574 -16.77 23.87 -17.76
N CYS A 575 -16.63 22.71 -17.11
CA CYS A 575 -16.62 22.60 -15.65
C CYS A 575 -15.48 21.69 -15.16
N GLY A 576 -14.72 22.11 -14.15
CA GLY A 576 -13.77 21.23 -13.44
C GLY A 576 -12.69 20.66 -14.35
N ALA A 577 -11.83 21.50 -14.93
CA ALA A 577 -10.87 21.04 -15.94
C ALA A 577 -9.89 19.98 -15.41
N GLY A 578 -9.44 20.08 -14.16
CA GLY A 578 -8.73 18.99 -13.49
C GLY A 578 -9.69 17.88 -13.04
N ILE A 579 -10.55 18.19 -12.07
CA ILE A 579 -11.54 17.28 -11.48
C ILE A 579 -12.94 17.93 -11.52
N TYR A 580 -13.91 17.20 -12.03
CA TYR A 580 -15.33 17.55 -11.93
C TYR A 580 -16.07 16.52 -11.10
N VAL A 581 -16.87 16.99 -10.13
CA VAL A 581 -17.70 16.13 -9.29
C VAL A 581 -19.14 16.65 -9.24
N TYR A 582 -20.08 15.76 -9.57
CA TYR A 582 -21.51 15.99 -9.46
C TYR A 582 -22.20 14.91 -8.63
N GLY A 583 -23.10 15.34 -7.73
CA GLY A 583 -24.00 14.46 -7.01
C GLY A 583 -23.60 14.20 -5.57
N ASN A 584 -24.43 13.45 -4.86
CA ASN A 584 -24.41 13.32 -3.39
C ASN A 584 -23.28 12.44 -2.82
N GLY A 585 -22.19 12.22 -3.58
CA GLY A 585 -21.05 11.41 -3.15
C GLY A 585 -20.15 12.11 -2.13
N LYS A 586 -19.12 11.40 -1.67
CA LYS A 586 -18.07 11.92 -0.78
C LYS A 586 -16.77 12.10 -1.54
N VAL A 587 -16.07 13.20 -1.25
CA VAL A 587 -14.76 13.50 -1.84
C VAL A 587 -13.71 13.60 -0.74
N SER A 588 -12.57 12.95 -0.91
CA SER A 588 -11.42 13.04 0.00
C SER A 588 -10.12 13.10 -0.80
N LEU A 589 -9.43 14.24 -0.75
CA LEU A 589 -8.12 14.42 -1.37
C LEU A 589 -7.09 14.68 -0.28
N SER A 590 -5.98 13.94 -0.28
CA SER A 590 -4.88 14.16 0.66
C SER A 590 -3.52 14.12 -0.04
N ASN A 591 -2.68 15.13 0.21
CA ASN A 591 -1.36 15.26 -0.43
C ASN A 591 -1.43 15.19 -1.97
N VAL A 592 -2.38 15.91 -2.57
CA VAL A 592 -2.56 15.98 -4.03
C VAL A 592 -2.04 17.31 -4.55
N THR A 593 -1.27 17.26 -5.64
CA THR A 593 -0.88 18.46 -6.39
C THR A 593 -1.73 18.56 -7.67
N LEU A 594 -2.56 19.60 -7.77
CA LEU A 594 -3.28 19.96 -9.00
C LEU A 594 -2.60 21.17 -9.62
N SER A 595 -2.12 21.04 -10.86
CA SER A 595 -1.37 22.13 -11.50
C SER A 595 -1.65 22.30 -12.98
N GLN A 596 -1.65 23.56 -13.42
CA GLN A 596 -1.76 23.92 -14.84
C GLN A 596 -3.04 23.40 -15.53
N CYS A 597 -4.10 23.12 -14.77
CA CYS A 597 -5.38 22.67 -15.30
C CYS A 597 -6.25 23.88 -15.70
N GLY A 598 -6.96 23.77 -16.82
CA GLY A 598 -7.84 24.83 -17.27
C GLY A 598 -8.48 24.59 -18.63
N PHE A 599 -8.80 25.69 -19.31
CA PHE A 599 -9.55 25.70 -20.56
C PHE A 599 -8.65 26.17 -21.70
N ILE A 600 -8.66 25.44 -22.82
CA ILE A 600 -7.74 25.65 -23.95
C ILE A 600 -8.47 25.62 -25.29
N GLY A 601 -7.80 26.06 -26.36
CA GLY A 601 -8.33 25.97 -27.73
C GLY A 601 -9.37 27.02 -28.09
N GLU A 602 -9.57 28.03 -27.25
CA GLU A 602 -10.45 29.17 -27.52
C GLU A 602 -9.80 30.15 -28.53
N SER A 603 -10.62 30.79 -29.35
CA SER A 603 -10.23 31.86 -30.28
C SER A 603 -11.39 32.83 -30.44
N SER A 604 -11.15 34.03 -30.98
CA SER A 604 -12.19 35.07 -31.12
C SER A 604 -13.45 34.54 -31.81
N GLY A 605 -14.58 34.53 -31.10
CA GLY A 605 -15.88 34.03 -31.55
C GLY A 605 -16.12 32.52 -31.34
N ASN A 606 -15.12 31.80 -30.80
CA ASN A 606 -15.13 30.38 -30.48
C ASN A 606 -14.60 30.18 -29.05
N GLU A 607 -15.38 30.64 -28.07
CA GLU A 607 -15.08 30.55 -26.64
C GLU A 607 -16.20 29.87 -25.85
N PHE A 608 -15.85 29.38 -24.66
CA PHE A 608 -16.81 28.92 -23.67
C PHE A 608 -17.54 30.11 -23.04
N ASP A 609 -18.85 29.99 -22.88
CA ASP A 609 -19.69 30.96 -22.16
C ASP A 609 -19.46 30.87 -20.65
N GLN A 610 -19.17 29.67 -20.14
CA GLN A 610 -18.89 29.43 -18.73
C GLN A 610 -17.68 28.50 -18.56
N LYS A 611 -16.75 28.92 -17.70
CA LYS A 611 -15.54 28.18 -17.32
C LYS A 611 -15.40 28.18 -15.81
N GLN A 612 -15.84 27.12 -15.14
CA GLN A 612 -15.88 27.07 -13.68
C GLN A 612 -14.92 26.00 -13.16
N GLY A 613 -14.06 26.34 -12.20
CA GLY A 613 -13.15 25.41 -11.55
C GLY A 613 -12.04 24.93 -12.47
N GLY A 614 -10.92 25.67 -12.53
CA GLY A 614 -9.78 25.27 -13.37
C GLY A 614 -9.11 24.00 -12.82
N GLY A 615 -8.96 23.93 -11.51
CA GLY A 615 -8.55 22.73 -10.80
C GLY A 615 -9.73 21.80 -10.54
N ILE A 616 -10.65 22.20 -9.67
CA ILE A 616 -11.78 21.38 -9.21
C ILE A 616 -13.10 22.15 -9.28
N TYR A 617 -14.16 21.44 -9.70
CA TYR A 617 -15.55 21.86 -9.55
C TYR A 617 -16.29 20.86 -8.66
N LEU A 618 -16.97 21.35 -7.60
CA LEU A 618 -17.90 20.54 -6.78
C LEU A 618 -19.35 21.00 -6.93
N ARG A 619 -20.24 20.06 -7.27
CA ARG A 619 -21.69 20.26 -7.40
C ARG A 619 -22.46 19.22 -6.60
N LYS A 620 -23.31 19.66 -5.67
CA LYS A 620 -24.24 18.83 -4.87
C LYS A 620 -23.54 17.74 -4.05
N VAL A 621 -22.27 17.95 -3.72
CA VAL A 621 -21.46 16.98 -2.99
C VAL A 621 -21.87 16.96 -1.53
N SER A 622 -22.04 15.78 -0.94
CA SER A 622 -22.47 15.64 0.45
C SER A 622 -21.43 16.23 1.42
N LYS A 623 -20.16 15.90 1.17
CA LYS A 623 -18.98 16.37 1.91
C LYS A 623 -17.72 16.18 1.07
N ALA A 624 -16.89 17.20 1.00
CA ALA A 624 -15.52 17.15 0.52
C ALA A 624 -14.54 17.42 1.68
N THR A 625 -13.48 16.63 1.79
CA THR A 625 -12.34 16.86 2.69
C THR A 625 -11.08 16.95 1.84
N ILE A 626 -10.36 18.07 1.93
CA ILE A 626 -9.20 18.37 1.10
C ILE A 626 -8.07 18.75 2.05
N GLU A 627 -7.03 17.91 2.13
CA GLU A 627 -5.99 18.04 3.16
C GLU A 627 -4.59 18.02 2.54
N GLY A 628 -3.71 18.93 2.96
CA GLY A 628 -2.31 18.90 2.53
C GLY A 628 -2.12 19.06 1.02
N CYS A 629 -3.10 19.61 0.31
CA CYS A 629 -3.09 19.69 -1.15
C CYS A 629 -2.50 21.01 -1.65
N THR A 630 -1.93 20.97 -2.86
CA THR A 630 -1.39 22.17 -3.54
C THR A 630 -2.10 22.41 -4.86
N PHE A 631 -2.54 23.65 -5.06
CA PHE A 631 -3.18 24.12 -6.29
C PHE A 631 -2.33 25.22 -6.94
N ASP A 632 -1.76 24.93 -8.10
CA ASP A 632 -0.77 25.79 -8.75
C ASP A 632 -1.10 26.07 -10.22
N ARG A 633 -1.25 27.36 -10.58
CA ARG A 633 -1.45 27.78 -11.99
C ARG A 633 -2.69 27.20 -12.68
N CYS A 634 -3.75 26.91 -11.93
CA CYS A 634 -5.02 26.53 -12.53
C CYS A 634 -5.79 27.76 -13.03
N LYS A 635 -6.58 27.61 -14.11
CA LYS A 635 -7.24 28.74 -14.80
C LYS A 635 -8.71 28.48 -15.14
N ALA A 636 -9.57 29.46 -14.84
CA ALA A 636 -11.01 29.44 -15.13
C ALA A 636 -11.58 30.87 -15.28
N ASN A 637 -12.89 31.01 -15.54
CA ASN A 637 -13.60 32.28 -15.30
C ASN A 637 -13.83 32.48 -13.80
N GLN A 638 -14.32 31.44 -13.12
CA GLN A 638 -14.63 31.49 -11.70
C GLN A 638 -13.94 30.34 -10.97
N GLY A 639 -13.21 30.66 -9.90
CA GLY A 639 -12.47 29.66 -9.13
C GLY A 639 -11.30 29.09 -9.95
N GLY A 640 -10.22 29.86 -10.08
CA GLY A 640 -9.06 29.42 -10.86
C GLY A 640 -8.56 28.05 -10.41
N ALA A 641 -8.46 27.83 -9.10
CA ALA A 641 -8.23 26.51 -8.52
C ALA A 641 -9.53 25.76 -8.24
N PHE A 642 -10.48 26.39 -7.52
CA PHE A 642 -11.61 25.69 -6.92
C PHE A 642 -12.91 26.45 -7.12
N TYR A 643 -13.90 25.80 -7.70
CA TYR A 643 -15.28 26.28 -7.74
C TYR A 643 -16.19 25.35 -6.95
N ILE A 644 -16.83 25.88 -5.90
CA ILE A 644 -17.72 25.13 -5.02
C ILE A 644 -19.11 25.70 -5.22
N GLU A 645 -19.93 25.01 -6.01
CA GLU A 645 -21.26 25.50 -6.32
C GLU A 645 -22.21 25.30 -5.13
N THR A 646 -22.28 24.06 -4.63
CA THR A 646 -23.21 23.62 -3.59
C THR A 646 -22.62 22.46 -2.78
N GLY A 647 -23.08 22.26 -1.54
CA GLY A 647 -22.61 21.19 -0.66
C GLY A 647 -21.65 21.66 0.43
N LYS A 648 -20.88 20.72 1.01
CA LYS A 648 -19.97 20.98 2.14
C LYS A 648 -18.52 20.70 1.77
N ALA A 649 -17.59 21.60 2.09
CA ALA A 649 -16.15 21.39 1.89
C ALA A 649 -15.34 21.79 3.12
N ASN A 650 -14.44 20.91 3.57
CA ASN A 650 -13.40 21.20 4.55
C ASN A 650 -12.05 21.19 3.82
N ILE A 651 -11.35 22.31 3.86
CA ILE A 651 -10.05 22.52 3.21
C ILE A 651 -9.05 22.81 4.31
N GLU A 652 -8.02 21.98 4.44
CA GLU A 652 -7.11 21.99 5.58
C GLU A 652 -5.66 21.84 5.12
N ASN A 653 -4.74 22.59 5.71
CA ASN A 653 -3.30 22.49 5.39
C ASN A 653 -2.99 22.62 3.88
N CYS A 654 -3.78 23.43 3.15
CA CYS A 654 -3.68 23.54 1.70
C CYS A 654 -2.94 24.81 1.25
N THR A 655 -2.35 24.75 0.06
CA THR A 655 -1.65 25.89 -0.57
C THR A 655 -2.27 26.22 -1.93
N PHE A 656 -2.63 27.48 -2.13
CA PHE A 656 -3.19 27.99 -3.40
C PHE A 656 -2.30 29.10 -3.95
N ILE A 657 -1.64 28.86 -5.08
CA ILE A 657 -0.68 29.81 -5.67
C ILE A 657 -0.86 29.96 -7.17
N LYS A 658 -0.65 31.19 -7.68
CA LYS A 658 -0.60 31.49 -9.13
C LYS A 658 -1.85 31.10 -9.92
N ASN A 659 -2.98 30.89 -9.25
CA ASN A 659 -4.23 30.53 -9.92
C ASN A 659 -4.89 31.78 -10.51
N ILE A 660 -5.59 31.60 -11.63
CA ILE A 660 -6.09 32.72 -12.45
C ILE A 660 -7.58 32.55 -12.73
N ALA A 661 -8.36 33.57 -12.38
CA ALA A 661 -9.77 33.72 -12.74
C ALA A 661 -9.97 34.93 -13.66
N SER A 662 -10.67 34.79 -14.79
CA SER A 662 -11.05 35.95 -15.62
C SER A 662 -12.28 36.70 -15.12
N GLU A 663 -12.97 36.19 -14.11
CA GLU A 663 -14.04 36.90 -13.39
C GLU A 663 -13.67 37.02 -11.91
N SER A 664 -13.89 35.97 -11.11
CA SER A 664 -13.78 36.07 -9.65
C SER A 664 -13.25 34.81 -8.97
N GLY A 665 -12.64 34.99 -7.80
CA GLY A 665 -12.06 33.89 -7.04
C GLY A 665 -10.83 33.33 -7.74
N GLY A 666 -9.74 34.11 -7.79
CA GLY A 666 -8.51 33.69 -8.46
C GLY A 666 -8.03 32.34 -7.97
N ALA A 667 -8.15 32.07 -6.67
CA ALA A 667 -8.03 30.72 -6.12
C ALA A 667 -9.40 30.03 -5.95
N LEU A 668 -10.27 30.55 -5.07
CA LEU A 668 -11.54 29.90 -4.70
C LEU A 668 -12.75 30.76 -5.02
N HIS A 669 -13.79 30.15 -5.57
CA HIS A 669 -15.12 30.74 -5.70
C HIS A 669 -16.15 29.85 -4.99
N ILE A 670 -16.93 30.47 -4.09
CA ILE A 670 -17.84 29.79 -3.16
C ILE A 670 -19.27 30.28 -3.40
N GLY A 671 -20.13 29.33 -3.78
CA GLY A 671 -21.55 29.53 -4.00
C GLY A 671 -21.91 29.94 -5.43
N ASN A 672 -23.19 29.81 -5.74
CA ASN A 672 -23.82 30.31 -6.97
C ASN A 672 -25.05 31.17 -6.62
N THR A 673 -26.00 31.34 -7.54
CA THR A 673 -27.24 32.08 -7.28
C THR A 673 -28.37 31.26 -6.66
N SER A 674 -28.33 29.92 -6.69
CA SER A 674 -29.47 29.04 -6.38
C SER A 674 -29.45 28.46 -4.97
N ASP A 675 -28.36 27.80 -4.58
CA ASP A 675 -28.33 26.95 -3.38
C ASP A 675 -27.16 27.30 -2.47
N ASP A 676 -27.29 26.97 -1.19
CA ASP A 676 -26.29 27.29 -0.20
C ASP A 676 -25.18 26.23 -0.15
N CYS A 677 -23.95 26.70 0.01
CA CYS A 677 -22.78 25.87 0.29
C CYS A 677 -22.22 26.22 1.68
N ASN A 678 -21.45 25.29 2.26
CA ASN A 678 -20.75 25.50 3.53
C ASN A 678 -19.29 25.07 3.38
N VAL A 679 -18.38 26.04 3.49
CA VAL A 679 -16.95 25.85 3.31
C VAL A 679 -16.21 26.24 4.57
N ILE A 680 -15.30 25.39 5.02
CA ILE A 680 -14.36 25.67 6.09
C ILE A 680 -12.96 25.60 5.50
N ILE A 681 -12.16 26.63 5.72
CA ILE A 681 -10.75 26.70 5.32
C ILE A 681 -9.93 26.84 6.60
N ASN A 682 -9.08 25.86 6.87
CA ASN A 682 -8.27 25.77 8.08
C ASN A 682 -6.77 25.67 7.74
N ASP A 683 -5.90 26.30 8.54
CA ASP A 683 -4.44 26.11 8.51
C ASP A 683 -3.82 26.21 7.09
N SER A 684 -4.34 27.11 6.25
CA SER A 684 -4.04 27.15 4.81
C SER A 684 -3.38 28.45 4.36
N VAL A 685 -2.74 28.41 3.19
CA VAL A 685 -2.09 29.57 2.55
C VAL A 685 -2.75 29.86 1.21
N ILE A 686 -3.22 31.10 1.04
CA ILE A 686 -3.82 31.59 -0.20
C ILE A 686 -2.97 32.75 -0.71
N GLY A 687 -2.15 32.46 -1.71
CA GLY A 687 -1.13 33.35 -2.23
C GLY A 687 0.22 33.12 -1.55
N GLY A 688 0.91 34.18 -1.16
CA GLY A 688 2.24 34.12 -0.54
C GLY A 688 3.07 35.32 -0.96
N SER A 689 4.30 35.11 -1.44
CA SER A 689 5.05 36.19 -2.10
C SER A 689 4.28 36.76 -3.30
N ALA A 690 4.59 37.99 -3.72
CA ALA A 690 3.97 38.58 -4.92
C ALA A 690 4.10 37.70 -6.18
N SER A 691 5.17 36.90 -6.29
CA SER A 691 5.33 35.95 -7.40
C SER A 691 4.35 34.76 -7.35
N ASN A 692 3.75 34.49 -6.19
CA ASN A 692 2.78 33.42 -5.94
C ASN A 692 1.32 33.90 -5.93
N ALA A 693 1.08 35.17 -6.27
CA ALA A 693 -0.25 35.79 -6.27
C ALA A 693 -1.28 34.98 -7.07
N ASN A 694 -2.43 34.70 -6.46
CA ASN A 694 -3.61 34.35 -7.24
C ASN A 694 -4.22 35.64 -7.82
N THR A 695 -4.81 35.55 -9.01
CA THR A 695 -5.24 36.72 -9.78
C THR A 695 -6.67 36.56 -10.27
N ALA A 696 -7.50 37.59 -10.07
CA ALA A 696 -8.85 37.71 -10.66
C ALA A 696 -8.94 38.96 -11.53
N SER A 697 -9.61 38.91 -12.69
CA SER A 697 -9.79 40.13 -13.51
C SER A 697 -10.92 41.03 -13.01
N SER A 698 -11.86 40.52 -12.19
CA SER A 698 -12.88 41.34 -11.53
C SER A 698 -12.58 41.47 -10.03
N LYS A 699 -13.01 40.51 -9.22
CA LYS A 699 -13.02 40.63 -7.75
C LYS A 699 -12.64 39.32 -7.05
N GLY A 700 -12.11 39.42 -5.83
CA GLY A 700 -11.73 38.24 -5.04
C GLY A 700 -10.50 37.55 -5.62
N GLY A 701 -9.35 38.23 -5.63
CA GLY A 701 -8.11 37.67 -6.18
C GLY A 701 -7.71 36.35 -5.52
N GLY A 702 -7.92 36.23 -4.22
CA GLY A 702 -7.85 34.96 -3.49
C GLY A 702 -9.20 34.23 -3.50
N ILE A 703 -10.14 34.72 -2.67
CA ILE A 703 -11.44 34.08 -2.43
C ILE A 703 -12.58 34.99 -2.88
N CYS A 704 -13.59 34.41 -3.53
CA CYS A 704 -14.90 35.01 -3.74
C CYS A 704 -15.95 34.21 -2.95
N VAL A 705 -16.68 34.87 -2.04
CA VAL A 705 -17.83 34.29 -1.32
C VAL A 705 -19.10 34.98 -1.84
N TYR A 706 -19.81 34.27 -2.70
CA TYR A 706 -20.97 34.81 -3.42
C TYR A 706 -22.31 34.35 -2.81
N ARG A 707 -22.35 33.12 -2.28
CA ARG A 707 -23.51 32.59 -1.56
C ARG A 707 -23.08 31.48 -0.61
N GLY A 708 -23.80 31.31 0.50
CA GLY A 708 -23.49 30.30 1.52
C GLY A 708 -22.58 30.81 2.63
N THR A 709 -22.00 29.87 3.38
CA THR A 709 -21.14 30.15 4.53
C THR A 709 -19.70 29.77 4.22
N CYS A 710 -18.77 30.66 4.54
CA CYS A 710 -17.33 30.40 4.53
C CYS A 710 -16.75 30.73 5.91
N THR A 711 -16.10 29.76 6.55
CA THR A 711 -15.29 29.98 7.75
C THR A 711 -13.82 29.91 7.36
N VAL A 712 -13.05 30.92 7.75
CA VAL A 712 -11.60 31.01 7.55
C VAL A 712 -10.94 31.01 8.92
N ARG A 713 -10.12 29.99 9.20
CA ARG A 713 -9.49 29.75 10.50
C ARG A 713 -7.99 29.48 10.34
N LYS A 714 -7.11 30.21 11.04
CA LYS A 714 -5.65 30.03 10.92
C LYS A 714 -5.13 30.13 9.48
N VAL A 715 -5.63 31.11 8.72
CA VAL A 715 -5.32 31.23 7.28
C VAL A 715 -4.54 32.50 7.00
N ASN A 716 -3.51 32.35 6.16
CA ASN A 716 -2.72 33.44 5.61
C ASN A 716 -3.15 33.74 4.17
N ILE A 717 -3.69 34.93 3.93
CA ILE A 717 -4.14 35.41 2.61
C ILE A 717 -3.25 36.57 2.20
N GLN A 718 -2.39 36.35 1.21
CA GLN A 718 -1.27 37.25 0.95
C GLN A 718 -1.04 37.55 -0.51
N ASN A 719 -0.89 38.83 -0.83
CA ASN A 719 -0.48 39.35 -2.14
C ASN A 719 -1.26 38.81 -3.35
N ASN A 720 -2.52 38.40 -3.17
CA ASN A 720 -3.44 38.12 -4.28
C ASN A 720 -3.83 39.42 -4.99
N THR A 721 -4.29 39.36 -6.25
CA THR A 721 -4.58 40.57 -7.05
C THR A 721 -5.96 40.50 -7.72
N ALA A 722 -6.63 41.65 -7.79
CA ALA A 722 -7.90 41.81 -8.51
C ALA A 722 -7.98 43.19 -9.18
N SER A 723 -8.51 43.29 -10.40
CA SER A 723 -8.51 44.56 -11.15
C SER A 723 -9.64 45.53 -10.77
N ILE A 724 -10.75 45.04 -10.22
CA ILE A 724 -11.96 45.86 -9.91
C ILE A 724 -12.20 45.96 -8.39
N GLY A 725 -11.40 45.29 -7.54
CA GLY A 725 -11.45 45.38 -6.07
C GLY A 725 -11.46 44.01 -5.36
N GLY A 726 -11.28 43.98 -4.03
CA GLY A 726 -11.24 42.74 -3.24
C GLY A 726 -10.06 41.84 -3.61
N SER A 727 -8.84 42.35 -3.44
CA SER A 727 -7.62 41.64 -3.83
C SER A 727 -7.44 40.31 -3.09
N GLY A 728 -7.75 40.26 -1.79
CA GLY A 728 -7.71 39.04 -0.98
C GLY A 728 -9.03 38.28 -1.02
N ILE A 729 -10.08 38.89 -0.45
CA ILE A 729 -11.43 38.30 -0.36
C ILE A 729 -12.45 39.28 -0.93
N TRP A 730 -13.42 38.78 -1.68
CA TRP A 730 -14.65 39.51 -2.00
C TRP A 730 -15.85 38.79 -1.40
N LEU A 731 -16.59 39.49 -0.53
CA LEU A 731 -17.82 39.02 0.10
C LEU A 731 -19.01 39.76 -0.50
N HIS A 732 -19.88 39.05 -1.21
CA HIS A 732 -21.05 39.66 -1.86
C HIS A 732 -22.26 38.73 -1.76
N GLY A 733 -23.39 39.21 -1.25
CA GLY A 733 -24.60 38.42 -1.15
C GLY A 733 -25.37 38.37 -2.48
N ALA A 734 -25.73 37.16 -2.92
CA ALA A 734 -26.67 36.95 -4.02
C ALA A 734 -28.08 37.50 -3.68
N SER A 735 -28.84 37.92 -4.70
CA SER A 735 -30.23 38.36 -4.57
C SER A 735 -31.05 37.30 -3.82
N ASN A 736 -31.54 37.62 -2.61
CA ASN A 736 -32.23 36.76 -1.63
C ASN A 736 -31.41 36.03 -0.55
N ASN A 737 -30.08 36.14 -0.51
CA ASN A 737 -29.26 35.56 0.57
C ASN A 737 -28.02 36.41 0.91
N THR A 738 -27.67 36.47 2.20
CA THR A 738 -26.40 37.06 2.65
C THR A 738 -25.32 35.99 2.58
N ALA A 739 -24.31 36.20 1.72
CA ALA A 739 -23.06 35.47 1.85
C ALA A 739 -22.47 35.74 3.25
N LYS A 740 -22.07 34.68 3.95
CA LYS A 740 -21.57 34.76 5.34
C LYS A 740 -20.11 34.37 5.38
N LEU A 741 -19.29 35.28 5.89
CA LEU A 741 -17.88 35.02 6.17
C LEU A 741 -17.67 35.07 7.68
N THR A 742 -17.05 34.03 8.23
CA THR A 742 -16.59 33.97 9.61
C THR A 742 -15.09 33.87 9.63
N LEU A 743 -14.42 34.73 10.39
CA LEU A 743 -12.98 34.69 10.63
C LEU A 743 -12.75 34.21 12.06
N GLU A 744 -11.87 33.22 12.23
CA GLU A 744 -11.61 32.57 13.52
C GLU A 744 -10.12 32.36 13.79
N GLU A 745 -9.74 32.46 15.07
CA GLU A 745 -8.35 32.33 15.51
C GLU A 745 -7.41 33.31 14.78
N GLU A 746 -6.20 32.92 14.39
CA GLU A 746 -5.26 33.83 13.72
C GLU A 746 -5.55 33.94 12.22
N VAL A 747 -6.08 35.08 11.76
CA VAL A 747 -6.33 35.33 10.33
C VAL A 747 -5.57 36.57 9.88
N ASN A 748 -4.71 36.40 8.87
CA ASN A 748 -3.86 37.47 8.34
C ASN A 748 -4.18 37.73 6.87
N ILE A 749 -4.57 38.97 6.56
CA ILE A 749 -4.81 39.46 5.19
C ILE A 749 -3.76 40.53 4.87
N THR A 750 -2.59 40.11 4.39
CA THR A 750 -1.42 40.99 4.21
C THR A 750 -1.16 41.31 2.72
N GLY A 751 -0.85 42.58 2.43
CA GLY A 751 -0.75 43.07 1.05
C GLY A 751 -2.07 42.95 0.26
N ASN A 752 -3.17 42.69 0.97
CA ASN A 752 -4.49 42.33 0.47
C ASN A 752 -5.57 43.01 1.30
N HIS A 753 -6.82 42.87 0.88
CA HIS A 753 -8.00 43.36 1.61
C HIS A 753 -9.21 42.45 1.43
N LEU A 754 -10.08 42.47 2.44
CA LEU A 754 -11.43 41.93 2.42
C LEU A 754 -12.40 43.02 1.93
N MET A 755 -12.96 42.84 0.74
CA MET A 755 -13.98 43.74 0.22
C MET A 755 -15.38 43.28 0.60
N ILE A 756 -16.16 44.17 1.22
CA ILE A 756 -17.54 43.90 1.67
C ILE A 756 -18.53 44.57 0.72
N GLY A 757 -19.35 43.76 0.04
CA GLY A 757 -20.25 44.20 -1.00
C GLY A 757 -21.42 45.07 -0.53
N LYS A 758 -21.85 46.00 -1.38
CA LYS A 758 -22.82 47.08 -1.08
C LYS A 758 -24.30 46.72 -1.29
N ASN A 759 -24.65 45.43 -1.30
CA ASN A 759 -26.03 45.00 -1.56
C ASN A 759 -26.98 45.61 -0.51
N THR A 760 -27.89 46.49 -0.96
CA THR A 760 -28.77 47.29 -0.09
C THR A 760 -29.90 46.48 0.53
N GLU A 761 -30.35 45.42 -0.16
CA GLU A 761 -31.40 44.52 0.34
C GLU A 761 -30.81 43.49 1.32
N TYR A 762 -29.57 43.05 1.05
CA TYR A 762 -28.89 42.00 1.82
C TYR A 762 -27.45 42.43 2.16
N PRO A 763 -27.27 43.35 3.11
CA PRO A 763 -25.95 43.89 3.44
C PRO A 763 -25.02 42.78 3.95
N ALA A 764 -23.86 42.66 3.31
CA ALA A 764 -22.82 41.75 3.74
C ALA A 764 -22.11 42.30 5.00
N PHE A 765 -21.69 41.40 5.87
CA PHE A 765 -20.83 41.69 7.01
C PHE A 765 -19.95 40.48 7.29
N VAL A 766 -18.80 40.71 7.92
CA VAL A 766 -17.95 39.63 8.40
C VAL A 766 -18.20 39.35 9.87
N THR A 767 -18.21 38.08 10.25
CA THR A 767 -18.31 37.65 11.64
C THR A 767 -16.90 37.40 12.17
N ALA A 768 -16.52 38.13 13.21
CA ALA A 768 -15.29 37.91 13.97
C ALA A 768 -15.62 36.97 15.14
N HIS A 769 -15.14 35.73 15.11
CA HIS A 769 -15.48 34.73 16.12
C HIS A 769 -14.21 34.12 16.72
N ASN A 770 -13.96 34.35 18.01
CA ASN A 770 -12.75 33.86 18.70
C ASN A 770 -11.44 34.22 17.97
N LEU A 771 -11.32 35.45 17.45
CA LEU A 771 -10.12 35.90 16.76
C LEU A 771 -8.93 36.04 17.71
N ASP A 772 -7.75 35.68 17.22
CA ASP A 772 -6.49 35.87 17.93
C ASP A 772 -6.02 37.33 17.81
N ALA A 773 -5.34 37.84 18.84
CA ALA A 773 -4.82 39.20 18.88
C ALA A 773 -3.70 39.47 17.85
N ALA A 774 -3.09 38.42 17.28
CA ALA A 774 -2.11 38.52 16.20
C ALA A 774 -2.74 38.71 14.80
N SER A 775 -4.06 38.65 14.67
CA SER A 775 -4.75 38.81 13.39
C SER A 775 -4.60 40.22 12.82
N ASP A 776 -4.32 40.34 11.52
CA ASP A 776 -4.29 41.61 10.78
C ASP A 776 -5.26 41.57 9.59
N ILE A 777 -6.34 42.35 9.67
CA ILE A 777 -7.45 42.31 8.72
C ILE A 777 -7.70 43.70 8.12
N LYS A 778 -7.38 43.85 6.82
CA LYS A 778 -7.71 45.06 6.07
C LYS A 778 -9.11 44.96 5.44
N ILE A 779 -9.99 45.91 5.72
CA ILE A 779 -11.36 46.00 5.20
C ILE A 779 -11.49 47.11 4.16
N LEU A 780 -12.11 46.78 3.04
CA LEU A 780 -12.55 47.72 2.02
C LEU A 780 -14.08 47.64 1.84
N PRO A 781 -14.85 48.65 2.24
CA PRO A 781 -16.22 48.81 1.76
C PRO A 781 -16.23 48.93 0.23
N GLU A 782 -17.12 48.20 -0.46
CA GLU A 782 -17.28 48.37 -1.91
C GLU A 782 -17.75 49.78 -2.29
N ASP A 783 -18.48 50.44 -1.39
CA ASP A 783 -18.93 51.83 -1.53
C ASP A 783 -19.11 52.45 -0.14
N TYR A 784 -18.14 53.29 0.24
CA TYR A 784 -18.08 53.94 1.56
C TYR A 784 -19.35 54.74 1.90
N ASP A 785 -19.83 55.55 0.95
CA ASP A 785 -21.00 56.39 1.17
C ASP A 785 -22.30 55.57 1.21
N ALA A 786 -22.46 54.58 0.32
CA ALA A 786 -23.63 53.72 0.35
C ALA A 786 -23.70 52.82 1.60
N GLN A 787 -22.55 52.49 2.19
CA GLN A 787 -22.43 51.63 3.37
C GLN A 787 -22.26 52.42 4.68
N ILE A 788 -22.38 53.75 4.66
CA ILE A 788 -22.30 54.56 5.89
C ILE A 788 -23.35 54.14 6.91
N ASN A 789 -22.97 54.13 8.19
CA ASN A 789 -23.81 53.70 9.31
C ASN A 789 -24.25 52.23 9.27
N LYS A 790 -23.65 51.39 8.43
CA LYS A 790 -23.91 49.94 8.39
C LYS A 790 -22.85 49.18 9.20
N PRO A 791 -23.23 48.06 9.86
CA PRO A 791 -22.27 47.15 10.46
C PRO A 791 -21.46 46.44 9.38
N LEU A 792 -20.13 46.53 9.45
CA LEU A 792 -19.24 45.78 8.56
C LEU A 792 -18.65 44.55 9.25
N VAL A 793 -18.46 44.63 10.57
CA VAL A 793 -17.97 43.52 11.39
C VAL A 793 -18.93 43.27 12.54
N LYS A 794 -19.23 42.00 12.81
CA LYS A 794 -19.99 41.55 13.97
C LYS A 794 -19.16 40.59 14.80
N ALA A 795 -18.98 40.88 16.08
CA ALA A 795 -18.28 40.01 17.01
C ALA A 795 -19.23 38.92 17.54
N ALA A 796 -18.71 37.70 17.62
CA ALA A 796 -19.34 36.55 18.26
C ALA A 796 -18.29 35.80 19.10
N GLY A 797 -18.72 35.02 20.10
CA GLY A 797 -17.80 34.25 20.94
C GLY A 797 -16.92 35.12 21.85
N THR A 798 -15.72 34.62 22.17
CA THR A 798 -14.70 35.35 22.93
C THR A 798 -13.97 36.34 22.03
N LYS A 799 -13.61 37.52 22.56
CA LYS A 799 -12.93 38.58 21.82
C LYS A 799 -11.76 39.12 22.64
N PRO A 800 -10.59 39.36 22.03
CA PRO A 800 -9.50 40.07 22.69
C PRO A 800 -9.94 41.45 23.17
N ASP A 801 -9.27 41.98 24.19
CA ASP A 801 -9.37 43.39 24.54
C ASP A 801 -8.94 44.23 23.33
N ASN A 802 -9.74 45.24 22.98
CA ASN A 802 -9.54 46.09 21.80
C ASN A 802 -9.61 45.38 20.43
N TRP A 803 -10.43 44.33 20.28
CA TRP A 803 -10.64 43.59 19.02
C TRP A 803 -10.96 44.46 17.77
N GLU A 804 -11.44 45.69 17.94
CA GLU A 804 -11.62 46.67 16.86
C GLU A 804 -10.31 47.05 16.17
N THR A 805 -9.19 46.98 16.87
CA THR A 805 -7.86 47.32 16.35
C THR A 805 -7.30 46.26 15.40
N LEU A 806 -7.95 45.09 15.33
CA LEU A 806 -7.61 44.04 14.37
C LEU A 806 -8.12 44.36 12.96
N PHE A 807 -8.94 45.41 12.82
CA PHE A 807 -9.63 45.78 11.58
C PHE A 807 -9.25 47.19 11.14
N ASP A 808 -8.54 47.30 10.02
CA ASP A 808 -8.15 48.57 9.42
C ASP A 808 -8.92 48.85 8.13
N LEU A 809 -9.43 50.09 7.99
CA LEU A 809 -10.02 50.56 6.74
C LEU A 809 -8.94 50.97 5.75
N VAL A 810 -9.09 50.59 4.48
CA VAL A 810 -8.14 50.91 3.40
C VAL A 810 -8.83 51.54 2.19
N ASP A 811 -8.06 52.22 1.34
CA ASP A 811 -8.55 52.90 0.11
C ASP A 811 -9.70 53.90 0.35
N MET A 812 -9.57 54.72 1.40
CA MET A 812 -10.57 55.75 1.73
C MET A 812 -10.74 56.78 0.59
N PRO A 813 -11.96 57.31 0.37
CA PRO A 813 -12.20 58.37 -0.59
C PRO A 813 -11.31 59.60 -0.32
N PRO A 814 -10.70 60.23 -1.36
CA PRO A 814 -9.83 61.38 -1.17
C PRO A 814 -10.51 62.54 -0.42
N GLY A 815 -9.83 63.10 0.59
CA GLY A 815 -10.34 64.21 1.38
C GLY A 815 -11.42 63.83 2.41
N GLN A 816 -11.68 62.54 2.60
CA GLN A 816 -12.59 62.04 3.63
C GLN A 816 -11.85 61.12 4.60
N THR A 817 -12.20 61.22 5.89
CA THR A 817 -11.69 60.31 6.92
C THR A 817 -12.83 59.41 7.39
N TRP A 818 -12.52 58.12 7.53
CA TRP A 818 -13.50 57.10 7.89
C TRP A 818 -12.97 56.23 9.04
N GLU A 819 -13.87 55.76 9.89
CA GLU A 819 -13.55 54.91 11.03
C GLU A 819 -14.55 53.74 11.18
N LEU A 820 -14.09 52.67 11.83
CA LEU A 820 -14.91 51.57 12.31
C LEU A 820 -15.21 51.80 13.79
N LYS A 821 -16.42 52.30 14.09
CA LYS A 821 -16.81 52.64 15.46
C LYS A 821 -17.67 51.54 16.08
N LYS A 822 -17.34 51.14 17.31
CA LYS A 822 -18.16 50.21 18.10
C LYS A 822 -19.59 50.76 18.29
N ASN A 823 -20.58 49.89 18.17
CA ASN A 823 -21.93 50.17 18.65
C ASN A 823 -21.97 50.20 20.20
N ASP A 824 -23.08 50.67 20.78
CA ASP A 824 -23.23 50.79 22.25
C ASP A 824 -23.08 49.45 22.98
N ALA A 825 -23.45 48.34 22.33
CA ALA A 825 -23.29 47.00 22.87
C ALA A 825 -21.85 46.45 22.75
N GLY A 826 -20.96 47.12 22.01
CA GLY A 826 -19.60 46.67 21.72
C GLY A 826 -19.54 45.35 20.93
N THR A 827 -20.60 45.01 20.20
CA THR A 827 -20.78 43.77 19.42
C THR A 827 -20.62 43.96 17.91
N GLU A 828 -20.66 45.20 17.42
CA GLU A 828 -20.54 45.50 15.99
C GLU A 828 -19.60 46.68 15.75
N LEU A 829 -18.88 46.66 14.63
CA LEU A 829 -18.15 47.81 14.10
C LEU A 829 -18.95 48.43 12.96
N ILE A 830 -19.36 49.67 13.17
CA ILE A 830 -20.19 50.46 12.26
C ILE A 830 -19.28 51.40 11.48
N LEU A 831 -19.42 51.43 10.16
CA LEU A 831 -18.72 52.39 9.31
C LEU A 831 -19.23 53.81 9.57
N LYS A 832 -18.34 54.73 9.94
CA LYS A 832 -18.65 56.14 10.18
C LYS A 832 -17.71 57.04 9.39
N ARG A 833 -18.24 58.16 8.91
CA ARG A 833 -17.43 59.26 8.39
C ARG A 833 -17.08 60.19 9.55
N THR A 834 -15.80 60.45 9.73
CA THR A 834 -15.30 61.39 10.73
C THR A 834 -15.65 62.83 10.29
N PRO A 835 -16.04 63.73 11.22
CA PRO A 835 -16.41 65.10 10.90
C PRO A 835 -15.34 65.92 10.18
#